data_AF-A0A8H7DEB8-F1
#
_entry.id   AF-A0A8H7DEB8-F1
#
_cell.length_a   1.000
_cell.length_b   1.000
_cell.length_c   1.000
_cell.angle_alpha   90.00
_cell.angle_beta   90.00
_cell.angle_gamma   90.00
#
_symmetry.space_group_name_H-M   'P 1'
#
loop_
_entity.id
_entity.type
_entity.pdbx_description
1 polymer ?
#
loop_
_entity_poly.entity_id
_entity_poly.type
_entity_poly.pdbx_seq_one_letter_code
_entity_poly.pdbx_strand_id
1 'polypeptide(L)'
;MAKRWWKPLLTTLRSSMRNKRRTFQRTRVSTAKQAWLDARRAFYRAISQAKHDVWMTNGGPRSSPSICDPESGDVALSHLDRGRVLGRAWFGSLATDVTEPTLSPDVTPAPSADDVGCGARNMRGGVRSEASPPSGLPPSADRQDHLPASTVTSEAPVHHADLLLHAETIAIPEERPFTPPADSEIDAVILSSPPWKAPDRYGVQMGHIQRGYVVLRDWIRVIFRASATLGAKPTPYKSNIATPVHKAGKKDKTSPKAWRPVENFEHILAKPLERLIADRISFEAERYGFLEESQFGGRPGRSTLQAADGYIHRVRMQLDAGNTVSTLFYDLKGAFNRVSHQVVIREMANLGYSRQLIRWVASFLHHHLVTVVIDGVRTATFRCCDEGAPQGSALSVIVFLISINRLLRSLKTIGVFISWTYGFVDDTNFSTASKSAVQNVSVLNKAACLATEWARVDGATFENTKTELIHHSPGRSDLSEYCVTFDGVTIRPSELVKWIGVLLDSKLTGEAHIKARAASAVRALNAALALTHAVWGLKPVMVRDLARAVVLPRADYGVTCFFPLPSAALKPLERVNKCVARCITGGFRTASLTALEKEAAILPAPLRLERALLHRISQYLTLPPHHGVVPLIQDAILHTPKHYHRASALHYVERLPMVRWPPKVPPRGSRIRGRKTSPPTDVTTDPRADQDGSGACGKRGGAVTGSLTQGLSPPPGGRQVTVTVPPVASDALDSQFDFTLGMEPILPVYAAPWAPPLPVATVIPPKQSAVSVLNDFLADDDYARATWYTDGSLLAGSAGGAAVWVVKGRVQARILIPLGKGQVAEGEIEGILKATERALSEGADHILIVSDSQVGLKAILTTHPRAGQFRAIQYDQMVRSAMRRCPSLRITNLWTPAHIGTTGNELADDAAKAATLLPPTALVSSTGRGLREIDNSPPSVILRSPYDSFASRADISLICQLRTDFSQLNAHRFRCRLTQSPACDACGTAFETRIHYLLHCPAYEPLRPPLQAASYKADILGAVDVRSLLSHPKLLKALITFINLSRRFK
;
A
#
# COMPACT_ATOMS: atom_id res chain seq x y z
N MET A 1 20.49 -4.86 41.89
CA MET A 1 19.40 -3.88 42.20
C MET A 1 19.47 -2.61 41.30
N ALA A 2 19.14 -2.67 40.01
CA ALA A 2 19.43 -1.56 39.07
C ALA A 2 18.36 -0.44 38.95
N LYS A 3 17.17 -0.58 39.56
CA LYS A 3 16.00 0.31 39.31
C LYS A 3 15.87 1.51 40.29
N ARG A 4 16.79 1.69 41.26
CA ARG A 4 16.68 2.73 42.32
C ARG A 4 17.21 4.12 41.91
N TRP A 5 18.20 4.20 41.00
CA TRP A 5 18.86 5.46 40.61
C TRP A 5 18.12 6.28 39.54
N TRP A 6 17.46 5.64 38.57
CA TRP A 6 16.78 6.35 37.47
C TRP A 6 15.38 6.90 37.82
N LYS A 7 14.70 6.32 38.82
CA LYS A 7 13.35 6.74 39.22
C LYS A 7 13.29 8.18 39.76
N PRO A 8 14.18 8.61 40.68
CA PRO A 8 14.25 10.01 41.11
C PRO A 8 14.52 10.94 39.93
N LEU A 9 15.56 10.67 39.13
CA LEU A 9 15.95 11.51 37.99
C LEU A 9 14.80 11.73 36.99
N LEU A 10 14.09 10.65 36.59
CA LEU A 10 12.95 10.74 35.68
C LEU A 10 11.73 11.43 36.31
N THR A 11 11.55 11.36 37.63
CA THR A 11 10.46 12.04 38.33
C THR A 11 10.75 13.54 38.45
N THR A 12 11.97 13.92 38.82
CA THR A 12 12.46 15.31 38.84
C THR A 12 12.49 15.92 37.44
N LEU A 13 12.86 15.17 36.40
CA LEU A 13 12.74 15.62 35.01
C LEU A 13 11.28 15.85 34.60
N ARG A 14 10.34 14.99 35.02
CA ARG A 14 8.90 15.15 34.73
C ARG A 14 8.25 16.27 35.52
N SER A 15 8.63 16.52 36.78
CA SER A 15 8.16 17.68 37.55
C SER A 15 8.77 18.97 37.03
N SER A 16 10.08 19.00 36.73
CA SER A 16 10.74 20.14 36.08
C SER A 16 10.10 20.47 34.72
N MET A 17 9.81 19.46 33.88
CA MET A 17 9.09 19.68 32.61
C MET A 17 7.64 20.13 32.82
N ARG A 18 6.90 19.62 33.82
CA ARG A 18 5.54 20.10 34.11
C ARG A 18 5.52 21.54 34.63
N ASN A 19 6.43 21.90 35.55
CA ASN A 19 6.53 23.27 36.06
C ASN A 19 7.00 24.22 34.96
N LYS A 20 8.06 23.89 34.22
CA LYS A 20 8.50 24.68 33.06
C LYS A 20 7.40 24.83 32.00
N ARG A 21 6.52 23.83 31.80
CA ARG A 21 5.35 23.93 30.91
C ARG A 21 4.24 24.84 31.45
N ARG A 22 4.12 25.02 32.77
CA ARG A 22 3.28 26.08 33.38
C ARG A 22 3.93 27.46 33.23
N THR A 23 5.25 27.59 33.42
CA THR A 23 5.98 28.84 33.17
C THR A 23 5.91 29.26 31.70
N PHE A 24 5.91 28.30 30.77
CA PHE A 24 5.82 28.51 29.32
C PHE A 24 4.52 29.23 28.87
N GLN A 25 3.50 29.31 29.72
CA GLN A 25 2.26 30.06 29.45
C GLN A 25 2.29 31.51 29.97
N ARG A 26 3.40 32.00 30.56
CA ARG A 26 3.42 33.27 31.32
C ARG A 26 4.63 34.21 31.12
N THR A 27 5.51 34.03 30.11
CA THR A 27 6.63 34.97 29.91
C THR A 27 7.08 35.13 28.44
N ARG A 28 7.58 36.33 28.08
CA ARG A 28 7.93 36.73 26.70
C ARG A 28 9.19 36.04 26.13
N VAL A 29 9.32 36.10 24.80
CA VAL A 29 10.29 35.32 24.01
C VAL A 29 11.64 36.02 23.88
N SER A 30 12.64 35.57 24.65
CA SER A 30 14.06 35.70 24.30
C SER A 30 14.91 34.64 25.02
N THR A 31 14.96 34.71 26.35
CA THR A 31 15.77 33.85 27.25
C THR A 31 15.49 32.35 27.09
N ALA A 32 14.22 31.97 26.86
CA ALA A 32 13.82 30.58 26.65
C ALA A 32 14.49 29.91 25.43
N LYS A 33 14.83 30.69 24.39
CA LYS A 33 15.56 30.20 23.21
C LYS A 33 17.00 29.83 23.56
N GLN A 34 17.65 30.66 24.37
CA GLN A 34 19.03 30.45 24.81
C GLN A 34 19.14 29.23 25.73
N ALA A 35 18.28 29.13 26.75
CA ALA A 35 18.25 27.99 27.67
C ALA A 35 18.04 26.63 26.96
N TRP A 36 17.28 26.61 25.85
CA TRP A 36 17.14 25.40 25.01
C TRP A 36 18.41 25.10 24.19
N LEU A 37 19.05 26.12 23.62
CA LEU A 37 20.34 25.97 22.92
C LEU A 37 21.45 25.49 23.87
N ASP A 38 21.43 25.91 25.13
CA ASP A 38 22.41 25.52 26.14
C ASP A 38 22.20 24.08 26.63
N ALA A 39 20.95 23.69 26.91
CA ALA A 39 20.61 22.29 27.18
C ALA A 39 20.99 21.36 26.01
N ARG A 40 20.77 21.81 24.77
CA ARG A 40 21.21 21.12 23.56
C ARG A 40 22.73 21.02 23.47
N ARG A 41 23.47 22.11 23.74
CA ARG A 41 24.95 22.12 23.76
C ARG A 41 25.53 21.24 24.87
N ALA A 42 24.87 21.11 26.02
CA ALA A 42 25.24 20.18 27.07
C ALA A 42 25.04 18.72 26.64
N PHE A 43 23.89 18.40 26.03
CA PHE A 43 23.60 17.04 25.52
C PHE A 43 24.61 16.56 24.46
N TYR A 44 24.96 17.42 23.50
CA TYR A 44 25.98 17.07 22.50
C TYR A 44 27.39 16.95 23.11
N ARG A 45 27.74 17.76 24.13
CA ARG A 45 29.00 17.57 24.88
C ARG A 45 29.03 16.23 25.62
N ALA A 46 27.94 15.82 26.28
CA ALA A 46 27.87 14.52 26.94
C ALA A 46 28.01 13.33 25.97
N ILE A 47 27.43 13.42 24.76
CA ILE A 47 27.63 12.41 23.70
C ILE A 47 29.07 12.43 23.17
N SER A 48 29.68 13.61 23.03
CA SER A 48 31.07 13.73 22.57
C SER A 48 32.05 13.17 23.61
N GLN A 49 31.79 13.40 24.90
CA GLN A 49 32.56 12.82 26.00
C GLN A 49 32.44 11.29 25.99
N ALA A 50 31.23 10.74 26.01
CA ALA A 50 31.02 9.30 25.96
C ALA A 50 31.63 8.63 24.70
N LYS A 51 31.75 9.34 23.57
CA LYS A 51 32.50 8.89 22.39
C LYS A 51 34.02 8.94 22.61
N HIS A 52 34.53 9.99 23.23
CA HIS A 52 35.94 10.14 23.58
C HIS A 52 36.38 9.05 24.56
N ASP A 53 35.57 8.76 25.59
CA ASP A 53 35.85 7.73 26.60
C ASP A 53 35.87 6.32 25.97
N VAL A 54 34.97 6.06 25.01
CA VAL A 54 34.96 4.83 24.17
C VAL A 54 36.15 4.76 23.20
N TRP A 55 36.68 5.90 22.76
CA TRP A 55 37.85 5.97 21.87
C TRP A 55 39.16 5.76 22.63
N MET A 56 39.31 6.37 23.81
CA MET A 56 40.46 6.19 24.72
C MET A 56 40.58 4.73 25.21
N THR A 57 39.45 4.03 25.38
CA THR A 57 39.44 2.59 25.72
C THR A 57 39.69 1.66 24.53
N ASN A 58 39.80 2.17 23.31
CA ASN A 58 40.03 1.39 22.08
C ASN A 58 41.15 1.97 21.19
N GLY A 59 42.20 2.53 21.82
CA GLY A 59 43.54 2.74 21.26
C GLY A 59 43.65 3.26 19.81
N GLY A 60 43.52 4.56 19.61
CA GLY A 60 44.02 5.22 18.39
C GLY A 60 45.48 5.67 18.52
N PRO A 61 46.12 6.18 17.44
CA PRO A 61 45.66 6.20 16.04
C PRO A 61 46.71 5.63 15.04
N ARG A 62 46.30 5.46 13.78
CA ARG A 62 47.20 5.59 12.61
C ARG A 62 46.55 6.46 11.54
N SER A 63 47.39 7.11 10.73
CA SER A 63 47.05 8.26 9.88
C SER A 63 46.39 7.90 8.55
N SER A 64 45.54 8.81 8.05
CA SER A 64 45.10 8.86 6.65
C SER A 64 46.20 9.39 5.72
N PRO A 65 46.13 9.07 4.43
CA PRO A 65 46.14 10.13 3.42
C PRO A 65 44.89 10.08 2.50
N SER A 66 44.94 10.82 1.39
CA SER A 66 43.77 11.29 0.62
C SER A 66 43.57 10.63 -0.77
N ILE A 67 42.47 11.01 -1.41
CA ILE A 67 41.99 10.60 -2.74
C ILE A 67 43.03 10.85 -3.86
N CYS A 68 43.21 9.87 -4.75
CA CYS A 68 43.40 10.02 -6.21
C CYS A 68 43.01 8.71 -6.93
N ASP A 69 42.54 8.85 -8.17
CA ASP A 69 42.33 7.82 -9.21
C ASP A 69 43.35 8.08 -10.34
N PRO A 70 43.59 7.19 -11.35
CA PRO A 70 43.23 5.77 -11.52
C PRO A 70 44.42 4.89 -12.05
N GLU A 71 44.08 3.71 -12.62
CA GLU A 71 44.80 2.92 -13.65
C GLU A 71 45.98 1.95 -13.34
N SER A 72 45.96 0.85 -14.10
CA SER A 72 47.04 -0.13 -14.42
C SER A 72 47.54 -1.13 -13.35
N GLY A 73 48.07 -2.28 -13.81
CA GLY A 73 48.92 -3.19 -13.03
C GLY A 73 48.42 -4.63 -12.85
N ASP A 74 48.87 -5.55 -13.71
CA ASP A 74 48.79 -7.01 -13.53
C ASP A 74 49.98 -7.56 -12.71
N VAL A 75 50.07 -8.91 -12.58
CA VAL A 75 51.26 -9.73 -12.23
C VAL A 75 51.58 -10.02 -10.74
N ALA A 76 50.92 -11.07 -10.24
CA ALA A 76 51.50 -12.35 -9.81
C ALA A 76 52.83 -12.50 -8.99
N LEU A 77 52.74 -13.40 -7.99
CA LEU A 77 53.70 -14.47 -7.57
C LEU A 77 55.13 -14.17 -7.03
N SER A 78 55.31 -14.39 -5.71
CA SER A 78 56.39 -15.22 -5.09
C SER A 78 55.99 -15.54 -3.62
N HIS A 79 56.20 -16.71 -2.99
CA HIS A 79 57.44 -17.47 -2.69
C HIS A 79 58.45 -16.65 -1.86
N LEU A 80 59.04 -17.08 -0.74
CA LEU A 80 59.13 -18.35 0.03
C LEU A 80 59.09 -18.02 1.56
N ASP A 81 58.48 -18.78 2.48
CA ASP A 81 58.83 -20.09 3.08
C ASP A 81 59.95 -20.05 4.17
N ARG A 82 59.88 -21.02 5.10
CA ARG A 82 60.73 -21.27 6.30
C ARG A 82 60.51 -20.32 7.49
N GLY A 83 60.54 -20.77 8.75
CA GLY A 83 60.52 -22.16 9.24
C GLY A 83 61.15 -22.37 10.62
N ARG A 84 60.32 -22.68 11.64
CA ARG A 84 60.59 -23.34 12.94
C ARG A 84 61.90 -23.03 13.72
N VAL A 85 61.77 -22.80 15.02
CA VAL A 85 62.39 -23.66 16.09
C VAL A 85 61.87 -23.26 17.49
N LEU A 86 61.97 -24.21 18.43
CA LEU A 86 61.75 -24.21 19.90
C LEU A 86 61.70 -22.85 20.65
N GLY A 87 61.00 -22.69 21.79
CA GLY A 87 60.26 -23.67 22.59
C GLY A 87 60.92 -24.08 23.92
N ARG A 88 60.95 -23.18 24.93
CA ARG A 88 61.08 -23.47 26.39
C ARG A 88 61.14 -22.17 27.22
N ALA A 89 60.19 -21.97 28.14
CA ALA A 89 60.35 -21.19 29.39
C ALA A 89 59.09 -21.35 30.27
N TRP A 90 59.26 -21.70 31.54
CA TRP A 90 58.23 -21.70 32.60
C TRP A 90 58.94 -21.56 33.95
N PHE A 91 58.27 -20.97 34.96
CA PHE A 91 58.85 -20.44 36.22
C PHE A 91 59.81 -19.23 36.05
N GLY A 92 59.94 -18.32 37.02
CA GLY A 92 59.12 -18.15 38.25
C GLY A 92 59.74 -17.20 39.31
N SER A 93 58.88 -16.59 40.14
CA SER A 93 59.16 -15.96 41.45
C SER A 93 57.80 -15.76 42.14
N LEU A 94 57.47 -16.32 43.32
CA LEU A 94 57.97 -15.99 44.68
C LEU A 94 57.71 -14.52 45.06
N ALA A 95 57.05 -14.18 46.18
CA ALA A 95 56.34 -14.96 47.22
C ALA A 95 55.34 -14.00 47.96
N THR A 96 54.53 -14.26 49.01
CA THR A 96 54.23 -15.31 50.02
C THR A 96 52.75 -15.09 50.47
N ASP A 97 51.94 -15.91 51.16
CA ASP A 97 51.77 -17.35 51.53
C ASP A 97 50.29 -17.45 52.08
N VAL A 98 49.75 -18.33 52.95
CA VAL A 98 50.24 -19.41 53.85
C VAL A 98 49.12 -20.41 54.22
N THR A 99 49.51 -21.67 54.46
CA THR A 99 48.82 -22.83 55.13
C THR A 99 47.31 -23.11 54.98
N GLU A 100 47.03 -24.27 54.37
CA GLU A 100 45.88 -25.18 54.61
C GLU A 100 45.96 -25.86 56.00
N PRO A 101 44.87 -26.48 56.54
CA PRO A 101 44.56 -27.93 56.30
C PRO A 101 43.04 -28.30 56.37
N THR A 102 42.49 -29.52 56.16
CA THR A 102 42.81 -30.79 55.44
C THR A 102 41.56 -31.72 55.38
N LEU A 103 41.47 -32.59 54.37
CA LEU A 103 40.77 -33.92 54.33
C LEU A 103 39.22 -34.04 54.37
N SER A 104 38.75 -35.19 53.86
CA SER A 104 37.38 -35.73 53.73
C SER A 104 37.26 -37.09 54.50
N PRO A 105 36.13 -37.85 54.58
CA PRO A 105 34.81 -37.72 53.92
C PRO A 105 33.55 -38.01 54.82
N ASP A 106 32.37 -38.13 54.17
CA ASP A 106 31.18 -38.96 54.55
C ASP A 106 30.25 -38.62 55.75
N VAL A 107 29.11 -39.34 55.75
CA VAL A 107 28.11 -39.60 56.84
C VAL A 107 26.91 -38.64 57.03
N THR A 108 25.71 -39.20 56.80
CA THR A 108 24.34 -38.75 57.22
C THR A 108 24.01 -39.26 58.64
N PRO A 109 23.04 -38.70 59.44
CA PRO A 109 21.73 -38.19 59.02
C PRO A 109 21.18 -36.97 59.84
N ALA A 110 19.84 -36.80 59.92
CA ALA A 110 19.12 -35.74 60.64
C ALA A 110 19.04 -35.96 62.18
N PRO A 111 18.52 -34.99 62.97
CA PRO A 111 17.07 -35.00 63.29
C PRO A 111 16.42 -33.58 63.42
N SER A 112 15.40 -33.45 64.28
CA SER A 112 14.34 -32.43 64.32
C SER A 112 14.36 -31.51 65.58
N ALA A 113 13.24 -30.81 65.83
CA ALA A 113 12.78 -30.22 67.12
C ALA A 113 13.39 -28.87 67.59
N ASP A 114 12.71 -28.02 68.39
CA ASP A 114 11.25 -27.82 68.62
C ASP A 114 10.90 -26.47 69.30
N ASP A 115 9.71 -25.95 68.95
CA ASP A 115 8.65 -25.31 69.81
C ASP A 115 8.91 -24.09 70.77
N VAL A 116 7.81 -23.65 71.43
CA VAL A 116 7.62 -22.82 72.64
C VAL A 116 7.46 -21.29 72.49
N GLY A 117 6.32 -20.74 72.99
CA GLY A 117 6.28 -19.38 73.57
C GLY A 117 4.97 -18.54 73.51
N CYS A 118 4.13 -18.62 74.56
CA CYS A 118 2.90 -17.84 74.82
C CYS A 118 2.92 -16.29 74.61
N GLY A 119 1.75 -15.65 74.38
CA GLY A 119 1.64 -14.17 74.19
C GLY A 119 0.36 -13.40 74.63
N ALA A 120 -0.84 -14.01 74.58
CA ALA A 120 -2.10 -13.57 75.23
C ALA A 120 -2.87 -12.27 74.80
N ARG A 121 -4.19 -12.28 75.13
CA ARG A 121 -5.20 -11.19 75.30
C ARG A 121 -5.90 -10.50 74.08
N ASN A 122 -7.20 -10.81 73.99
CA ASN A 122 -8.37 -9.89 73.83
C ASN A 122 -8.57 -9.09 72.51
N MET A 123 -9.80 -8.83 72.04
CA MET A 123 -11.16 -9.12 72.56
C MET A 123 -12.22 -9.13 71.42
N ARG A 124 -13.30 -9.93 71.57
CA ARG A 124 -14.68 -9.83 70.99
C ARG A 124 -14.86 -9.48 69.49
N GLY A 125 -15.71 -10.18 68.71
CA GLY A 125 -16.62 -11.30 68.98
C GLY A 125 -17.68 -11.46 67.87
N GLY A 126 -18.50 -12.52 67.92
CA GLY A 126 -19.54 -12.84 66.91
C GLY A 126 -19.09 -13.95 65.94
N VAL A 127 -19.40 -15.25 66.09
CA VAL A 127 -20.73 -15.94 66.15
C VAL A 127 -21.41 -15.87 64.77
N ARG A 128 -21.73 -16.98 64.06
CA ARG A 128 -22.11 -18.35 64.49
C ARG A 128 -21.81 -19.47 63.45
N SER A 129 -21.71 -20.72 63.92
CA SER A 129 -22.13 -22.02 63.32
C SER A 129 -21.86 -22.31 61.82
N GLU A 130 -21.06 -23.31 61.42
CA GLU A 130 -21.35 -24.78 61.42
C GLU A 130 -22.34 -25.21 60.29
N ALA A 131 -22.27 -26.41 59.69
CA ALA A 131 -21.43 -27.59 59.97
C ALA A 131 -20.87 -28.22 58.66
N SER A 132 -20.15 -29.34 58.78
CA SER A 132 -19.72 -30.18 57.64
C SER A 132 -20.29 -31.62 57.78
N PRO A 133 -19.82 -32.67 57.07
CA PRO A 133 -20.71 -33.54 56.28
C PRO A 133 -20.96 -34.91 56.94
N PRO A 134 -21.62 -35.83 56.22
CA PRO A 134 -21.19 -37.22 56.25
C PRO A 134 -21.01 -37.88 54.86
N SER A 135 -20.37 -39.05 54.88
CA SER A 135 -19.97 -39.90 53.75
C SER A 135 -21.01 -40.94 53.32
N GLY A 136 -20.91 -41.50 52.11
CA GLY A 136 -21.67 -42.69 51.68
C GLY A 136 -21.14 -43.38 50.41
N LEU A 137 -21.18 -44.73 50.41
CA LEU A 137 -20.87 -45.69 49.32
C LEU A 137 -21.67 -47.00 49.57
N PRO A 138 -21.83 -47.95 48.61
CA PRO A 138 -21.54 -47.88 47.17
C PRO A 138 -22.84 -47.65 46.37
N PRO A 139 -23.65 -48.61 45.83
CA PRO A 139 -23.49 -50.05 45.55
C PRO A 139 -23.06 -50.32 44.08
N SER A 140 -23.52 -51.41 43.44
CA SER A 140 -23.22 -51.85 42.07
C SER A 140 -24.44 -52.42 41.33
N ALA A 141 -24.44 -52.39 39.98
CA ALA A 141 -25.35 -53.18 39.15
C ALA A 141 -24.77 -53.43 37.74
N ASP A 142 -24.79 -54.68 37.27
CA ASP A 142 -24.39 -55.07 35.92
C ASP A 142 -25.48 -54.82 34.86
N ARG A 143 -25.06 -54.61 33.62
CA ARG A 143 -25.63 -55.27 32.43
C ARG A 143 -24.69 -55.18 31.23
N GLN A 144 -24.44 -56.32 30.61
CA GLN A 144 -23.73 -56.44 29.34
C GLN A 144 -24.74 -56.48 28.19
N ASP A 145 -24.41 -55.87 27.06
CA ASP A 145 -25.01 -56.17 25.75
C ASP A 145 -23.88 -56.17 24.71
N HIS A 146 -23.81 -57.22 23.89
CA HIS A 146 -22.70 -57.46 22.96
C HIS A 146 -23.11 -57.22 21.50
N LEU A 147 -22.35 -56.37 20.80
CA LEU A 147 -22.25 -56.36 19.33
C LEU A 147 -20.77 -56.15 18.91
N PRO A 148 -20.34 -56.63 17.73
CA PRO A 148 -18.96 -57.07 17.53
C PRO A 148 -17.95 -55.95 17.26
N ALA A 149 -16.78 -56.06 17.89
CA ALA A 149 -15.61 -55.27 17.54
C ALA A 149 -14.97 -55.80 16.24
N SER A 150 -14.78 -54.92 15.26
CA SER A 150 -13.86 -55.18 14.14
C SER A 150 -12.41 -54.96 14.62
N THR A 151 -11.48 -55.76 14.08
CA THR A 151 -10.09 -55.83 14.56
C THR A 151 -9.28 -54.58 14.22
N VAL A 152 -9.33 -53.59 15.12
CA VAL A 152 -8.27 -52.57 15.26
C VAL A 152 -7.24 -53.09 16.25
N THR A 153 -6.00 -53.31 15.80
CA THR A 153 -4.89 -53.73 16.66
C THR A 153 -4.48 -52.61 17.60
N SER A 154 -5.01 -52.65 18.82
CA SER A 154 -4.66 -51.74 19.92
C SER A 154 -3.26 -52.04 20.45
N GLU A 155 -2.23 -51.46 19.83
CA GLU A 155 -0.89 -51.42 20.44
C GLU A 155 -0.94 -50.63 21.76
N ALA A 156 -0.48 -51.26 22.84
CA ALA A 156 -0.37 -50.64 24.15
C ALA A 156 0.70 -49.53 24.16
N PRO A 157 0.59 -48.51 25.04
CA PRO A 157 1.55 -47.41 25.08
C PRO A 157 2.94 -47.91 25.52
N VAL A 158 3.85 -48.05 24.55
CA VAL A 158 5.26 -48.35 24.79
C VAL A 158 5.91 -47.19 25.56
N HIS A 159 6.68 -47.53 26.60
CA HIS A 159 7.40 -46.53 27.41
C HIS A 159 8.21 -45.54 26.55
N HIS A 160 8.26 -44.28 26.97
CA HIS A 160 8.94 -43.17 26.27
C HIS A 160 10.48 -43.27 26.21
N ALA A 161 11.06 -44.45 26.46
CA ALA A 161 12.49 -44.69 26.33
C ALA A 161 12.89 -44.76 24.85
N ASP A 162 13.97 -44.04 24.50
CA ASP A 162 14.60 -43.98 23.18
C ASP A 162 13.68 -43.73 21.96
N LEU A 163 13.23 -42.47 21.84
CA LEU A 163 12.81 -41.87 20.57
C LEU A 163 13.82 -42.12 19.43
N LEU A 164 15.12 -42.20 19.75
CA LEU A 164 16.18 -42.54 18.80
C LEU A 164 16.09 -44.00 18.32
N LEU A 165 15.81 -44.95 19.21
CA LEU A 165 15.60 -46.36 18.84
C LEU A 165 14.34 -46.53 18.00
N HIS A 166 13.27 -45.77 18.30
CA HIS A 166 12.07 -45.75 17.46
C HIS A 166 12.37 -45.23 16.05
N ALA A 167 13.14 -44.13 15.92
CA ALA A 167 13.57 -43.60 14.63
C ALA A 167 14.54 -44.54 13.87
N GLU A 168 15.26 -45.41 14.57
CA GLU A 168 16.14 -46.42 13.98
C GLU A 168 15.36 -47.64 13.48
N THR A 169 14.38 -48.13 14.25
CA THR A 169 13.68 -49.40 14.01
C THR A 169 12.37 -49.28 13.25
N ILE A 170 11.77 -48.09 13.13
CA ILE A 170 10.48 -47.91 12.46
C ILE A 170 10.52 -48.37 10.99
N ALA A 171 9.50 -49.14 10.58
CA ALA A 171 9.31 -49.52 9.18
C ALA A 171 8.93 -48.30 8.34
N ILE A 172 9.54 -48.16 7.17
CA ILE A 172 9.28 -47.04 6.24
C ILE A 172 8.82 -47.67 4.92
N PRO A 173 7.49 -47.76 4.64
CA PRO A 173 6.97 -48.55 3.54
C PRO A 173 7.44 -48.12 2.14
N GLU A 174 7.70 -46.83 1.95
CA GLU A 174 8.26 -46.24 0.74
C GLU A 174 9.51 -45.41 1.07
N GLU A 175 10.56 -46.01 1.63
CA GLU A 175 11.77 -45.26 1.98
C GLU A 175 12.46 -44.65 0.74
N ARG A 176 12.47 -43.31 0.66
CA ARG A 176 13.11 -42.58 -0.45
C ARG A 176 14.63 -42.49 -0.24
N PRO A 177 15.44 -42.55 -1.31
CA PRO A 177 16.90 -42.61 -1.19
C PRO A 177 17.48 -41.31 -0.65
N PHE A 178 18.27 -41.40 0.44
CA PHE A 178 19.03 -40.28 0.96
C PHE A 178 20.24 -39.95 0.08
N THR A 179 20.39 -38.68 -0.25
CA THR A 179 21.59 -38.11 -0.86
C THR A 179 22.35 -37.27 0.17
N PRO A 180 23.68 -37.39 0.33
CA PRO A 180 24.45 -36.47 1.19
C PRO A 180 24.36 -35.01 0.70
N PRO A 181 24.33 -33.99 1.59
CA PRO A 181 24.23 -32.60 1.17
C PRO A 181 25.37 -32.17 0.24
N ALA A 182 25.03 -31.37 -0.78
CA ALA A 182 26.01 -30.90 -1.76
C ALA A 182 26.88 -29.75 -1.20
N ASP A 183 28.10 -29.62 -1.70
CA ASP A 183 29.02 -28.54 -1.26
C ASP A 183 28.42 -27.14 -1.50
N SER A 184 27.79 -26.93 -2.65
CA SER A 184 27.08 -25.71 -3.02
C SER A 184 25.83 -25.43 -2.18
N GLU A 185 25.18 -26.48 -1.68
CA GLU A 185 24.00 -26.40 -0.79
C GLU A 185 24.41 -25.86 0.58
N ILE A 186 25.51 -26.40 1.13
CA ILE A 186 26.10 -25.96 2.40
C ILE A 186 26.63 -24.52 2.27
N ASP A 187 27.38 -24.22 1.20
CA ASP A 187 27.87 -22.87 0.90
C ASP A 187 26.70 -21.86 0.86
N ALA A 188 25.63 -22.18 0.13
CA ALA A 188 24.47 -21.31 -0.03
C ALA A 188 23.75 -21.02 1.29
N VAL A 189 23.55 -22.02 2.15
CA VAL A 189 22.87 -21.84 3.46
C VAL A 189 23.73 -21.00 4.42
N ILE A 190 25.06 -21.13 4.40
CA ILE A 190 25.95 -20.26 5.17
C ILE A 190 25.94 -18.83 4.64
N LEU A 191 26.08 -18.63 3.33
CA LEU A 191 26.21 -17.29 2.72
C LEU A 191 24.89 -16.50 2.67
N SER A 192 23.75 -17.18 2.56
CA SER A 192 22.41 -16.54 2.61
C SER A 192 21.91 -16.23 4.03
N SER A 193 22.58 -16.76 5.06
CA SER A 193 22.17 -16.53 6.45
C SER A 193 22.35 -15.05 6.86
N PRO A 194 21.37 -14.39 7.53
CA PRO A 194 21.49 -12.95 7.81
C PRO A 194 22.65 -12.61 8.76
N PRO A 195 23.64 -11.79 8.34
CA PRO A 195 24.93 -11.64 9.02
C PRO A 195 24.85 -11.10 10.45
N TRP A 196 24.09 -10.02 10.65
CA TRP A 196 24.13 -9.20 11.86
C TRP A 196 22.90 -9.39 12.77
N LYS A 197 22.40 -10.64 12.86
CA LYS A 197 21.42 -11.03 13.89
C LYS A 197 22.11 -11.16 15.26
N ALA A 198 21.32 -11.44 16.31
CA ALA A 198 21.85 -11.62 17.66
C ALA A 198 23.02 -12.63 17.69
N PRO A 199 24.09 -12.36 18.46
CA PRO A 199 25.22 -13.27 18.58
C PRO A 199 24.85 -14.55 19.33
N ASP A 200 25.72 -15.55 19.22
CA ASP A 200 25.68 -16.77 20.03
C ASP A 200 26.28 -16.57 21.44
N ARG A 201 26.47 -17.64 22.22
CA ARG A 201 26.97 -17.53 23.61
C ARG A 201 28.41 -17.03 23.72
N TYR A 202 29.16 -17.03 22.63
CA TYR A 202 30.56 -16.61 22.55
C TYR A 202 30.72 -15.20 21.96
N GLY A 203 29.60 -14.51 21.68
CA GLY A 203 29.61 -13.19 21.02
C GLY A 203 29.75 -13.27 19.50
N VAL A 204 29.73 -14.45 18.89
CA VAL A 204 29.95 -14.63 17.46
C VAL A 204 28.66 -14.37 16.69
N GLN A 205 28.74 -13.53 15.66
CA GLN A 205 27.66 -13.28 14.71
C GLN A 205 27.92 -14.01 13.39
N MET A 206 26.86 -14.31 12.63
CA MET A 206 26.96 -15.00 11.34
C MET A 206 27.87 -14.24 10.35
N GLY A 207 27.90 -12.91 10.40
CA GLY A 207 28.79 -12.06 9.60
C GLY A 207 30.27 -12.23 9.90
N HIS A 208 30.66 -12.73 11.08
CA HIS A 208 32.05 -13.09 11.38
C HIS A 208 32.44 -14.39 10.66
N ILE A 209 31.58 -15.42 10.76
CA ILE A 209 31.75 -16.69 10.05
C ILE A 209 31.79 -16.48 8.53
N GLN A 210 30.91 -15.63 7.98
CA GLN A 210 30.86 -15.35 6.55
C GLN A 210 32.13 -14.65 6.03
N ARG A 211 32.71 -13.73 6.81
CA ARG A 211 34.02 -13.11 6.48
C ARG A 211 35.16 -14.11 6.56
N GLY A 212 35.16 -14.97 7.59
CA GLY A 212 36.13 -16.06 7.74
C GLY A 212 35.87 -17.29 6.85
N TYR A 213 34.81 -17.28 6.02
CA TYR A 213 34.29 -18.51 5.43
C TYR A 213 35.29 -19.15 4.48
N VAL A 214 36.11 -18.37 3.78
CA VAL A 214 37.19 -18.86 2.89
C VAL A 214 38.13 -19.84 3.60
N VAL A 215 38.39 -19.65 4.90
CA VAL A 215 39.28 -20.51 5.71
C VAL A 215 38.49 -21.62 6.44
N LEU A 216 37.23 -21.36 6.80
CA LEU A 216 36.38 -22.30 7.55
C LEU A 216 35.56 -23.25 6.66
N ARG A 217 35.55 -23.04 5.34
CA ARG A 217 34.63 -23.64 4.37
C ARG A 217 34.55 -25.16 4.49
N ASP A 218 35.69 -25.83 4.35
CA ASP A 218 35.73 -27.28 4.21
C ASP A 218 35.51 -28.00 5.54
N TRP A 219 35.96 -27.42 6.65
CA TRP A 219 35.58 -27.87 8.00
C TRP A 219 34.06 -27.81 8.21
N ILE A 220 33.41 -26.70 7.83
CA ILE A 220 31.95 -26.55 7.94
C ILE A 220 31.24 -27.57 7.02
N ARG A 221 31.71 -27.76 5.79
CA ARG A 221 31.17 -28.75 4.83
C ARG A 221 31.26 -30.17 5.36
N VAL A 222 32.42 -30.59 5.88
CA VAL A 222 32.63 -31.92 6.47
C VAL A 222 31.67 -32.12 7.66
N ILE A 223 31.59 -31.17 8.59
CA ILE A 223 30.70 -31.27 9.77
C ILE A 223 29.22 -31.36 9.35
N PHE A 224 28.78 -30.54 8.38
CA PHE A 224 27.38 -30.50 7.94
C PHE A 224 27.01 -31.78 7.16
N ARG A 225 27.89 -32.26 6.27
CA ARG A 225 27.71 -33.51 5.52
C ARG A 225 27.70 -34.72 6.44
N ALA A 226 28.63 -34.81 7.40
CA ALA A 226 28.68 -35.90 8.37
C ALA A 226 27.42 -35.92 9.25
N SER A 227 27.02 -34.76 9.80
CA SER A 227 25.80 -34.64 10.61
C SER A 227 24.54 -35.11 9.87
N ALA A 228 24.36 -34.68 8.61
CA ALA A 228 23.23 -35.09 7.80
C ALA A 228 23.26 -36.59 7.47
N THR A 229 24.42 -37.13 7.10
CA THR A 229 24.57 -38.54 6.67
C THR A 229 24.44 -39.53 7.84
N LEU A 230 24.93 -39.16 9.03
CA LEU A 230 24.75 -39.94 10.27
C LEU A 230 23.35 -39.79 10.87
N GLY A 231 22.50 -38.89 10.34
CA GLY A 231 21.19 -38.57 10.90
C GLY A 231 21.27 -38.02 12.32
N ALA A 232 22.29 -37.21 12.66
CA ALA A 232 22.55 -36.80 14.03
C ALA A 232 22.89 -35.30 14.13
N LYS A 233 22.16 -34.57 14.97
CA LYS A 233 22.45 -33.17 15.32
C LYS A 233 23.61 -33.12 16.34
N PRO A 234 24.73 -32.42 16.07
CA PRO A 234 25.89 -32.41 16.95
C PRO A 234 25.57 -31.92 18.37
N THR A 235 26.13 -32.58 19.40
CA THR A 235 25.86 -32.29 20.81
C THR A 235 26.07 -30.81 21.20
N PRO A 236 27.14 -30.11 20.76
CA PRO A 236 27.31 -28.67 21.04
C PRO A 236 26.19 -27.77 20.48
N TYR A 237 25.41 -28.27 19.51
CA TYR A 237 24.33 -27.52 18.86
C TYR A 237 22.96 -27.80 19.50
N LYS A 238 22.87 -28.72 20.48
CA LYS A 238 21.64 -29.05 21.22
C LYS A 238 21.34 -28.13 22.41
N SER A 239 22.13 -27.09 22.63
CA SER A 239 21.93 -26.11 23.70
C SER A 239 21.40 -24.77 23.16
N ASN A 240 20.33 -24.26 23.77
CA ASN A 240 19.63 -23.02 23.39
C ASN A 240 19.52 -22.02 24.54
N ILE A 241 19.51 -20.73 24.18
CA ILE A 241 19.21 -19.59 25.05
C ILE A 241 17.78 -19.13 24.77
N ALA A 242 16.85 -19.48 25.66
CA ALA A 242 15.47 -19.00 25.60
C ALA A 242 15.38 -17.57 26.17
N THR A 243 15.04 -16.61 25.31
CA THR A 243 14.79 -15.20 25.67
C THR A 243 13.28 -14.93 25.65
N PRO A 244 12.60 -14.76 26.80
CA PRO A 244 11.15 -14.56 26.82
C PRO A 244 10.74 -13.18 26.28
N VAL A 245 10.05 -13.16 25.15
CA VAL A 245 9.49 -11.95 24.54
C VAL A 245 8.07 -11.73 25.03
N HIS A 246 7.80 -10.53 25.55
CA HIS A 246 6.49 -10.15 26.09
C HIS A 246 5.43 -9.96 24.98
N LYS A 247 4.30 -10.67 25.07
CA LYS A 247 3.20 -10.58 24.08
C LYS A 247 2.52 -9.22 24.15
N ALA A 248 2.24 -8.63 22.98
CA ALA A 248 1.56 -7.34 22.90
C ALA A 248 0.13 -7.43 23.48
N GLY A 249 -0.31 -6.39 24.19
CA GLY A 249 -1.69 -6.26 24.70
C GLY A 249 -1.99 -6.98 26.03
N LYS A 250 -1.21 -7.99 26.43
CA LYS A 250 -1.28 -8.52 27.80
C LYS A 250 -0.70 -7.48 28.77
N LYS A 251 -1.42 -7.14 29.84
CA LYS A 251 -1.01 -6.11 30.82
C LYS A 251 -0.28 -6.69 32.02
N ASP A 252 -0.77 -7.82 32.53
CA ASP A 252 -0.09 -8.59 33.56
C ASP A 252 1.19 -9.21 32.99
N LYS A 253 2.26 -9.15 33.80
CA LYS A 253 3.58 -9.71 33.51
C LYS A 253 3.94 -10.92 34.36
N THR A 254 3.15 -11.21 35.39
CA THR A 254 3.38 -12.33 36.30
C THR A 254 2.95 -13.66 35.66
N SER A 255 1.84 -13.66 34.90
CA SER A 255 1.39 -14.83 34.16
C SER A 255 2.39 -15.27 33.08
N PRO A 256 2.90 -16.52 33.10
CA PRO A 256 3.77 -17.05 32.04
C PRO A 256 3.10 -17.01 30.65
N LYS A 257 1.76 -17.09 30.60
CA LYS A 257 0.97 -16.99 29.35
C LYS A 257 1.15 -15.63 28.63
N ALA A 258 1.61 -14.59 29.33
CA ALA A 258 1.92 -13.27 28.75
C ALA A 258 3.24 -13.22 27.99
N TRP A 259 4.09 -14.25 28.10
CA TRP A 259 5.40 -14.31 27.45
C TRP A 259 5.43 -15.36 26.33
N ARG A 260 6.41 -15.27 25.44
CA ARG A 260 6.75 -16.27 24.42
C ARG A 260 8.26 -16.55 24.53
N PRO A 261 8.70 -17.77 24.91
CA PRO A 261 10.12 -18.10 24.82
C PRO A 261 10.52 -18.02 23.34
N VAL A 262 11.58 -17.26 23.04
CA VAL A 262 12.21 -17.25 21.73
C VAL A 262 13.62 -17.75 21.89
N GLU A 263 13.92 -18.87 21.26
CA GLU A 263 15.20 -19.56 21.41
C GLU A 263 16.19 -19.11 20.34
N ASN A 264 17.35 -18.65 20.82
CA ASN A 264 18.57 -18.53 20.03
C ASN A 264 19.48 -19.71 20.36
N PHE A 265 20.30 -20.14 19.40
CA PHE A 265 21.24 -21.24 19.60
C PHE A 265 22.44 -20.77 20.41
N GLU A 266 23.00 -21.63 21.26
CA GLU A 266 24.26 -21.31 21.95
C GLU A 266 25.46 -21.28 21.00
N HIS A 267 25.40 -21.96 19.85
CA HIS A 267 26.46 -21.98 18.85
C HIS A 267 25.96 -21.51 17.48
N ILE A 268 26.64 -20.52 16.87
CA ILE A 268 26.16 -19.82 15.66
C ILE A 268 25.87 -20.74 14.47
N LEU A 269 26.66 -21.82 14.28
CA LEU A 269 26.48 -22.78 13.16
C LEU A 269 25.28 -23.73 13.31
N ALA A 270 24.66 -23.83 14.50
CA ALA A 270 23.49 -24.70 14.70
C ALA A 270 22.31 -24.27 13.82
N LYS A 271 22.11 -22.96 13.65
CA LYS A 271 21.00 -22.38 12.88
C LYS A 271 21.07 -22.66 11.37
N PRO A 272 22.21 -22.45 10.68
CA PRO A 272 22.33 -22.86 9.28
C PRO A 272 22.27 -24.38 9.09
N LEU A 273 22.77 -25.20 10.02
CA LEU A 273 22.63 -26.66 9.90
C LEU A 273 21.16 -27.12 10.00
N GLU A 274 20.40 -26.59 10.97
CA GLU A 274 18.95 -26.84 11.03
C GLU A 274 18.21 -26.30 9.81
N ARG A 275 18.66 -25.18 9.24
CA ARG A 275 18.06 -24.61 8.02
C ARG A 275 18.28 -25.52 6.81
N LEU A 276 19.47 -26.09 6.65
CA LEU A 276 19.78 -27.08 5.61
C LEU A 276 18.82 -28.27 5.67
N ILE A 277 18.71 -28.92 6.84
CA ILE A 277 17.83 -30.08 7.02
C ILE A 277 16.35 -29.70 6.85
N ALA A 278 15.93 -28.54 7.37
CA ALA A 278 14.56 -28.05 7.20
C ALA A 278 14.22 -27.77 5.73
N ASP A 279 15.14 -27.19 4.94
CA ASP A 279 14.91 -26.91 3.52
C ASP A 279 14.85 -28.20 2.69
N ARG A 280 15.63 -29.22 3.03
CA ARG A 280 15.55 -30.54 2.39
C ARG A 280 14.24 -31.27 2.65
N ILE A 281 13.81 -31.34 3.91
CA ILE A 281 12.50 -31.91 4.28
C ILE A 281 11.38 -31.11 3.60
N SER A 282 11.48 -29.77 3.55
CA SER A 282 10.51 -28.93 2.84
C SER A 282 10.49 -29.18 1.33
N PHE A 283 11.65 -29.41 0.71
CA PHE A 283 11.75 -29.70 -0.72
C PHE A 283 11.10 -31.04 -1.07
N GLU A 284 11.35 -32.10 -0.28
CA GLU A 284 10.69 -33.39 -0.46
C GLU A 284 9.17 -33.27 -0.23
N ALA A 285 8.73 -32.50 0.77
CA ALA A 285 7.32 -32.25 1.07
C ALA A 285 6.56 -31.59 -0.09
N GLU A 286 7.16 -30.59 -0.76
CA GLU A 286 6.56 -29.95 -1.94
C GLU A 286 6.68 -30.82 -3.20
N ARG A 287 7.82 -31.51 -3.39
CA ARG A 287 8.08 -32.34 -4.59
C ARG A 287 7.17 -33.55 -4.68
N TYR A 288 6.84 -34.19 -3.56
CA TYR A 288 6.04 -35.40 -3.50
C TYR A 288 4.62 -35.18 -2.97
N GLY A 289 4.20 -33.92 -2.75
CA GLY A 289 2.83 -33.59 -2.32
C GLY A 289 2.47 -34.11 -0.94
N PHE A 290 3.44 -34.24 -0.03
CA PHE A 290 3.20 -34.79 1.30
C PHE A 290 2.23 -33.95 2.13
N LEU A 291 2.36 -32.62 2.06
CA LEU A 291 1.52 -31.68 2.79
C LEU A 291 0.28 -31.27 1.99
N GLU A 292 -0.89 -31.33 2.63
CA GLU A 292 -2.16 -30.92 2.02
C GLU A 292 -2.12 -29.48 1.47
N GLU A 293 -2.63 -29.26 0.25
CA GLU A 293 -2.65 -27.95 -0.41
C GLU A 293 -3.58 -26.93 0.26
N SER A 294 -4.38 -27.36 1.24
CA SER A 294 -5.11 -26.48 2.15
C SER A 294 -4.20 -25.76 3.15
N GLN A 295 -2.97 -26.24 3.41
CA GLN A 295 -2.00 -25.60 4.29
C GLN A 295 -1.16 -24.56 3.53
N PHE A 296 -1.31 -23.29 3.90
CA PHE A 296 -0.58 -22.15 3.32
C PHE A 296 0.54 -21.61 4.23
N GLY A 297 0.52 -21.95 5.52
CA GLY A 297 1.49 -21.44 6.48
C GLY A 297 2.80 -22.21 6.47
N GLY A 298 3.91 -21.51 6.67
CA GLY A 298 5.25 -22.09 6.77
C GLY A 298 5.85 -22.67 5.48
N ARG A 299 5.08 -22.72 4.38
CA ARG A 299 5.48 -23.30 3.09
C ARG A 299 5.98 -22.24 2.08
N PRO A 300 6.91 -22.58 1.17
CA PRO A 300 7.30 -21.70 0.07
C PRO A 300 6.11 -21.41 -0.87
N GLY A 301 6.17 -20.27 -1.57
CA GLY A 301 5.15 -19.82 -2.55
C GLY A 301 3.78 -19.44 -1.97
N ARG A 302 3.52 -19.71 -0.68
CA ARG A 302 2.22 -19.58 -0.02
C ARG A 302 2.20 -18.43 1.01
N SER A 303 1.02 -17.85 1.22
CA SER A 303 0.82 -16.65 2.03
C SER A 303 -0.60 -16.56 2.60
N THR A 304 -0.76 -15.75 3.65
CA THR A 304 -2.07 -15.46 4.25
C THR A 304 -3.05 -14.84 3.26
N LEU A 305 -2.58 -14.06 2.28
CA LEU A 305 -3.46 -13.40 1.32
C LEU A 305 -4.05 -14.37 0.29
N GLN A 306 -3.33 -15.42 -0.10
CA GLN A 306 -3.87 -16.49 -0.94
C GLN A 306 -4.96 -17.28 -0.21
N ALA A 307 -4.73 -17.65 1.05
CA ALA A 307 -5.72 -18.32 1.89
C ALA A 307 -6.97 -17.45 2.11
N ALA A 308 -6.80 -16.14 2.35
CA ALA A 308 -7.90 -15.20 2.49
C ALA A 308 -8.69 -14.99 1.17
N ASP A 309 -8.00 -14.85 0.03
CA ASP A 309 -8.66 -14.72 -1.28
C ASP A 309 -9.44 -16.01 -1.63
N GLY A 310 -8.85 -17.18 -1.38
CA GLY A 310 -9.48 -18.48 -1.65
C GLY A 310 -10.67 -18.78 -0.75
N TYR A 311 -10.61 -18.38 0.53
CA TYR A 311 -11.75 -18.43 1.44
C TYR A 311 -12.89 -17.54 0.94
N ILE A 312 -12.61 -16.23 0.73
CA ILE A 312 -13.62 -15.26 0.31
C ILE A 312 -14.21 -15.62 -1.05
N HIS A 313 -13.42 -16.14 -1.98
CA HIS A 313 -13.91 -16.61 -3.28
C HIS A 313 -14.87 -17.79 -3.14
N ARG A 314 -14.49 -18.87 -2.44
CA ARG A 314 -15.38 -20.04 -2.25
C ARG A 314 -16.67 -19.66 -1.52
N VAL A 315 -16.59 -18.83 -0.48
CA VAL A 315 -17.79 -18.34 0.21
C VAL A 315 -18.67 -17.52 -0.74
N ARG A 316 -18.12 -16.55 -1.47
CA ARG A 316 -18.91 -15.72 -2.40
C ARG A 316 -19.53 -16.54 -3.54
N MET A 317 -18.83 -17.54 -4.07
CA MET A 317 -19.35 -18.49 -5.07
C MET A 317 -20.55 -19.29 -4.54
N GLN A 318 -20.44 -19.86 -3.34
CA GLN A 318 -21.54 -20.63 -2.74
C GLN A 318 -22.77 -19.75 -2.42
N LEU A 319 -22.55 -18.49 -2.03
CA LEU A 319 -23.62 -17.51 -1.84
C LEU A 319 -24.32 -17.14 -3.15
N ASP A 320 -23.59 -17.04 -4.27
CA ASP A 320 -24.16 -16.79 -5.61
C ASP A 320 -24.90 -18.03 -6.16
N ALA A 321 -24.50 -19.24 -5.73
CA ALA A 321 -25.25 -20.49 -5.92
C ALA A 321 -26.50 -20.62 -5.02
N GLY A 322 -26.72 -19.69 -4.08
CA GLY A 322 -27.85 -19.70 -3.15
C GLY A 322 -27.68 -20.61 -1.93
N ASN A 323 -26.47 -21.11 -1.66
CA ASN A 323 -26.15 -21.88 -0.48
C ASN A 323 -25.77 -20.96 0.70
N THR A 324 -26.10 -21.40 1.91
CA THR A 324 -25.56 -20.86 3.17
C THR A 324 -24.23 -21.55 3.45
N VAL A 325 -23.22 -20.79 3.87
CA VAL A 325 -21.88 -21.32 4.24
C VAL A 325 -21.68 -21.16 5.74
N SER A 326 -21.17 -22.19 6.39
CA SER A 326 -20.75 -22.15 7.80
C SER A 326 -19.28 -22.51 7.91
N THR A 327 -18.53 -21.79 8.74
CA THR A 327 -17.10 -22.06 8.99
C THR A 327 -16.79 -22.05 10.47
N LEU A 328 -16.14 -23.11 10.94
CA LEU A 328 -15.52 -23.19 12.25
C LEU A 328 -14.01 -22.90 12.12
N PHE A 329 -13.48 -21.99 12.94
CA PHE A 329 -12.06 -21.64 13.00
C PHE A 329 -11.44 -22.18 14.28
N TYR A 330 -10.41 -23.02 14.15
CA TYR A 330 -9.72 -23.66 15.26
C TYR A 330 -8.46 -22.87 15.65
N ASP A 331 -8.18 -22.79 16.96
CA ASP A 331 -6.90 -22.31 17.52
C ASP A 331 -6.30 -23.41 18.41
N LEU A 332 -5.03 -23.75 18.17
CA LEU A 332 -4.31 -24.78 18.94
C LEU A 332 -3.59 -24.16 20.14
N LYS A 333 -3.90 -24.67 21.33
CA LYS A 333 -3.48 -24.17 22.65
C LYS A 333 -1.98 -24.30 22.87
N GLY A 334 -1.22 -23.40 22.28
CA GLY A 334 0.24 -23.39 22.32
C GLY A 334 0.92 -24.34 21.33
N ALA A 335 0.23 -24.74 20.26
CA ALA A 335 0.73 -25.50 19.07
C ALA A 335 2.12 -26.16 19.20
N PHE A 336 3.19 -25.39 18.98
CA PHE A 336 4.59 -25.86 19.04
C PHE A 336 4.99 -26.57 20.35
N ASN A 337 4.36 -26.26 21.49
CA ASN A 337 4.67 -26.85 22.79
C ASN A 337 3.98 -28.20 23.05
N ARG A 338 3.15 -28.69 22.13
CA ARG A 338 2.35 -29.92 22.27
C ARG A 338 2.53 -30.89 21.11
N VAL A 339 3.63 -30.78 20.38
CA VAL A 339 3.98 -31.71 19.29
C VAL A 339 4.54 -32.99 19.89
N SER A 340 3.78 -34.09 19.85
CA SER A 340 4.29 -35.42 20.21
C SER A 340 5.42 -35.82 19.28
N HIS A 341 6.60 -36.11 19.84
CA HIS A 341 7.78 -36.48 19.05
C HIS A 341 7.60 -37.81 18.32
N GLN A 342 6.97 -38.80 18.98
CA GLN A 342 6.68 -40.11 18.37
C GLN A 342 5.75 -39.98 17.15
N VAL A 343 4.73 -39.12 17.23
CA VAL A 343 3.82 -38.85 16.09
C VAL A 343 4.58 -38.26 14.90
N VAL A 344 5.50 -37.31 15.13
CA VAL A 344 6.32 -36.75 14.05
C VAL A 344 7.17 -37.81 13.36
N ILE A 345 7.83 -38.68 14.13
CA ILE A 345 8.66 -39.77 13.59
C ILE A 345 7.81 -40.77 12.80
N ARG A 346 6.64 -41.15 13.33
CA ARG A 346 5.69 -42.04 12.67
C ARG A 346 5.14 -41.44 11.37
N GLU A 347 4.71 -40.18 11.39
CA GLU A 347 4.20 -39.52 10.19
C GLU A 347 5.29 -39.30 9.13
N MET A 348 6.55 -39.07 9.53
CA MET A 348 7.66 -39.04 8.56
C MET A 348 7.96 -40.41 7.94
N ALA A 349 7.84 -41.50 8.71
CA ALA A 349 7.95 -42.86 8.17
C ALA A 349 6.78 -43.21 7.24
N ASN A 350 5.54 -42.86 7.62
CA ASN A 350 4.32 -43.02 6.82
C ASN A 350 4.38 -42.23 5.49
N LEU A 351 4.99 -41.05 5.49
CA LEU A 351 5.25 -40.26 4.28
C LEU A 351 6.44 -40.77 3.46
N GLY A 352 7.24 -41.69 3.99
CA GLY A 352 8.39 -42.28 3.31
C GLY A 352 9.57 -41.31 3.11
N TYR A 353 9.87 -40.48 4.10
CA TYR A 353 11.17 -39.79 4.18
C TYR A 353 12.29 -40.81 4.45
N SER A 354 13.52 -40.48 4.05
CA SER A 354 14.70 -41.30 4.36
C SER A 354 14.99 -41.40 5.86
N ARG A 355 15.49 -42.56 6.31
CA ARG A 355 15.82 -42.83 7.73
C ARG A 355 16.84 -41.85 8.29
N GLN A 356 17.75 -41.32 7.48
CA GLN A 356 18.71 -40.29 7.89
C GLN A 356 18.01 -38.98 8.29
N LEU A 357 17.00 -38.54 7.55
CA LEU A 357 16.21 -37.34 7.91
C LEU A 357 15.36 -37.59 9.16
N ILE A 358 14.76 -38.77 9.28
CA ILE A 358 13.95 -39.18 10.44
C ILE A 358 14.81 -39.23 11.72
N ARG A 359 15.97 -39.91 11.67
CA ARG A 359 16.98 -39.89 12.73
C ARG A 359 17.43 -38.47 13.08
N TRP A 360 17.63 -37.60 12.08
CA TRP A 360 18.05 -36.21 12.35
C TRP A 360 16.98 -35.42 13.11
N VAL A 361 15.70 -35.56 12.73
CA VAL A 361 14.57 -34.95 13.45
C VAL A 361 14.44 -35.52 14.85
N ALA A 362 14.56 -36.84 15.03
CA ALA A 362 14.60 -37.47 16.35
C ALA A 362 15.76 -36.92 17.20
N SER A 363 16.96 -36.79 16.63
CA SER A 363 18.12 -36.18 17.28
C SER A 363 18.00 -34.67 17.50
N PHE A 364 17.11 -33.96 16.83
CA PHE A 364 16.84 -32.54 17.06
C PHE A 364 15.86 -32.34 18.22
N LEU A 365 14.85 -33.20 18.33
CA LEU A 365 13.87 -33.19 19.41
C LEU A 365 14.43 -33.80 20.71
N HIS A 366 15.25 -34.85 20.60
CA HIS A 366 15.80 -35.59 21.74
C HIS A 366 16.98 -34.90 22.44
N HIS A 367 16.91 -34.82 23.77
CA HIS A 367 17.91 -34.23 24.66
C HIS A 367 18.18 -32.74 24.36
N HIS A 368 17.11 -31.97 24.13
CA HIS A 368 17.20 -30.52 23.96
C HIS A 368 17.48 -29.80 25.29
N LEU A 369 18.53 -28.97 25.34
CA LEU A 369 18.96 -28.23 26.53
C LEU A 369 18.63 -26.74 26.40
N VAL A 370 18.10 -26.14 27.46
CA VAL A 370 17.64 -24.75 27.48
C VAL A 370 18.19 -24.01 28.69
N THR A 371 18.69 -22.80 28.46
CA THR A 371 18.95 -21.79 29.50
C THR A 371 18.01 -20.60 29.28
N VAL A 372 17.23 -20.20 30.28
CA VAL A 372 16.32 -19.05 30.18
C VAL A 372 17.03 -17.77 30.62
N VAL A 373 16.82 -16.66 29.89
CA VAL A 373 17.47 -15.36 30.17
C VAL A 373 16.45 -14.21 30.19
N ILE A 374 16.37 -13.49 31.31
CA ILE A 374 15.41 -12.39 31.55
C ILE A 374 16.14 -11.21 32.21
N ASP A 375 16.00 -9.98 31.67
CA ASP A 375 16.67 -8.75 32.17
C ASP A 375 18.21 -8.93 32.42
N GLY A 376 18.86 -9.88 31.73
CA GLY A 376 20.28 -10.23 31.87
C GLY A 376 20.59 -11.36 32.88
N VAL A 377 19.62 -11.77 33.71
CA VAL A 377 19.74 -12.91 34.63
C VAL A 377 19.52 -14.21 33.88
N ARG A 378 20.38 -15.22 34.11
CA ARG A 378 20.26 -16.57 33.54
C ARG A 378 19.74 -17.57 34.58
N THR A 379 18.99 -18.58 34.15
CA THR A 379 18.78 -19.82 34.94
C THR A 379 20.00 -20.73 34.88
N ALA A 380 20.00 -21.81 35.66
CA ALA A 380 20.76 -23.00 35.28
C ALA A 380 20.27 -23.54 33.91
N THR A 381 21.10 -24.31 33.21
CA THR A 381 20.69 -25.04 32.01
C THR A 381 19.92 -26.29 32.42
N PHE A 382 18.76 -26.54 31.83
CA PHE A 382 17.93 -27.71 32.09
C PHE A 382 17.51 -28.42 30.80
N ARG A 383 17.17 -29.69 30.88
CA ARG A 383 16.56 -30.44 29.77
C ARG A 383 15.12 -29.97 29.57
N CYS A 384 14.74 -29.66 28.34
CA CYS A 384 13.35 -29.35 28.01
C CYS A 384 12.47 -30.62 28.09
N CYS A 385 11.17 -30.46 28.30
CA CYS A 385 10.23 -31.59 28.30
C CYS A 385 10.29 -32.40 27.00
N ASP A 386 10.01 -33.70 27.07
CA ASP A 386 10.01 -34.62 25.93
C ASP A 386 8.75 -34.48 25.01
N GLU A 387 8.21 -33.26 24.95
CA GLU A 387 7.11 -32.83 24.08
C GLU A 387 7.42 -31.44 23.48
N GLY A 388 6.98 -31.23 22.24
CA GLY A 388 7.06 -29.93 21.57
C GLY A 388 8.37 -29.68 20.80
N ALA A 389 8.41 -28.55 20.09
CA ALA A 389 9.49 -28.19 19.16
C ALA A 389 10.04 -26.77 19.44
N PRO A 390 11.38 -26.57 19.46
CA PRO A 390 12.04 -25.30 19.81
C PRO A 390 11.51 -24.05 19.09
N GLN A 391 11.12 -23.01 19.85
CA GLN A 391 10.50 -21.81 19.29
C GLN A 391 11.53 -20.79 18.77
N GLY A 392 11.91 -20.94 17.49
CA GLY A 392 12.91 -20.07 16.82
C GLY A 392 13.79 -20.80 15.82
N SER A 393 13.72 -22.14 15.81
CA SER A 393 14.25 -23.01 14.75
C SER A 393 13.46 -22.85 13.45
N ALA A 394 14.11 -23.14 12.32
CA ALA A 394 13.44 -23.34 11.03
C ALA A 394 12.79 -24.74 10.94
N LEU A 395 13.40 -25.75 11.57
CA LEU A 395 12.97 -27.14 11.50
C LEU A 395 11.66 -27.38 12.27
N SER A 396 11.48 -26.73 13.41
CA SER A 396 10.22 -26.77 14.18
C SER A 396 8.98 -26.42 13.36
N VAL A 397 9.11 -25.58 12.33
CA VAL A 397 7.99 -25.20 11.45
C VAL A 397 7.57 -26.40 10.60
N ILE A 398 8.47 -26.99 9.82
CA ILE A 398 8.15 -28.12 8.94
C ILE A 398 7.76 -29.38 9.75
N VAL A 399 8.38 -29.59 10.92
CA VAL A 399 7.97 -30.62 11.90
C VAL A 399 6.53 -30.43 12.37
N PHE A 400 6.12 -29.21 12.72
CA PHE A 400 4.73 -28.93 13.08
C PHE A 400 3.77 -29.10 11.90
N LEU A 401 4.17 -28.70 10.68
CA LEU A 401 3.36 -28.88 9.48
C LEU A 401 3.10 -30.36 9.17
N ILE A 402 4.09 -31.24 9.38
CA ILE A 402 3.93 -32.70 9.24
C ILE A 402 2.93 -33.23 10.27
N SER A 403 3.03 -32.81 11.53
CA SER A 403 2.09 -33.23 12.59
C SER A 403 0.64 -32.80 12.32
N ILE A 404 0.39 -31.54 11.94
CA ILE A 404 -0.98 -31.06 11.64
C ILE A 404 -1.53 -31.56 10.30
N ASN A 405 -0.68 -32.10 9.40
CA ASN A 405 -1.11 -32.65 8.11
C ASN A 405 -2.15 -33.76 8.28
N ARG A 406 -2.02 -34.57 9.34
CA ARG A 406 -2.94 -35.67 9.67
C ARG A 406 -4.37 -35.15 9.92
N LEU A 407 -4.52 -34.07 10.69
CA LEU A 407 -5.80 -33.38 10.89
C LEU A 407 -6.40 -32.89 9.56
N LEU A 408 -5.60 -32.24 8.73
CA LEU A 408 -6.07 -31.67 7.45
C LEU A 408 -6.53 -32.77 6.48
N ARG A 409 -5.85 -33.92 6.48
CA ARG A 409 -6.27 -35.13 5.74
C ARG A 409 -7.56 -35.73 6.31
N SER A 410 -7.68 -35.88 7.64
CA SER A 410 -8.90 -36.40 8.28
C SER A 410 -10.13 -35.49 8.12
N LEU A 411 -9.95 -34.17 8.09
CA LEU A 411 -11.05 -33.24 7.78
C LEU A 411 -11.50 -33.34 6.31
N LYS A 412 -10.58 -33.65 5.40
CA LYS A 412 -10.84 -33.78 3.95
C LYS A 412 -11.61 -35.06 3.58
N THR A 413 -11.67 -36.08 4.44
CA THR A 413 -12.51 -37.27 4.20
C THR A 413 -14.00 -37.03 4.48
N ILE A 414 -14.37 -35.87 5.02
CA ILE A 414 -15.77 -35.46 5.26
C ILE A 414 -16.42 -35.04 3.93
N GLY A 415 -16.63 -36.03 3.05
CA GLY A 415 -17.22 -35.88 1.72
C GLY A 415 -18.74 -35.69 1.68
N VAL A 416 -19.35 -35.20 2.77
CA VAL A 416 -20.78 -34.91 2.84
C VAL A 416 -20.99 -33.41 2.64
N PHE A 417 -21.67 -33.04 1.55
CA PHE A 417 -21.83 -31.66 1.05
C PHE A 417 -20.52 -30.99 0.59
N ILE A 418 -20.60 -29.72 0.18
CA ILE A 418 -19.47 -28.96 -0.38
C ILE A 418 -18.61 -28.44 0.78
N SER A 419 -17.62 -29.23 1.18
CA SER A 419 -16.67 -28.90 2.24
C SER A 419 -15.33 -28.37 1.71
N TRP A 420 -14.61 -27.59 2.54
CA TRP A 420 -13.21 -27.21 2.31
C TRP A 420 -12.51 -26.75 3.59
N THR A 421 -11.19 -26.65 3.52
CA THR A 421 -10.31 -26.32 4.64
C THR A 421 -9.25 -25.33 4.16
N TYR A 422 -8.89 -24.36 4.99
CA TYR A 422 -7.69 -23.55 4.82
C TYR A 422 -6.93 -23.46 6.15
N GLY A 423 -5.63 -23.72 6.11
CA GLY A 423 -4.71 -23.62 7.24
C GLY A 423 -3.59 -22.61 7.01
N PHE A 424 -3.15 -21.96 8.08
CA PHE A 424 -1.93 -21.16 8.10
C PHE A 424 -1.14 -21.46 9.37
N VAL A 425 -0.27 -22.48 9.30
CA VAL A 425 0.39 -23.09 10.47
C VAL A 425 -0.69 -23.61 11.43
N ASP A 426 -0.88 -22.96 12.58
CA ASP A 426 -1.85 -23.29 13.63
C ASP A 426 -3.24 -22.65 13.44
N ASP A 427 -3.35 -21.54 12.69
CA ASP A 427 -4.63 -20.91 12.31
C ASP A 427 -5.35 -21.78 11.26
N THR A 428 -6.20 -22.73 11.65
CA THR A 428 -6.94 -23.62 10.71
C THR A 428 -8.45 -23.40 10.72
N ASN A 429 -9.13 -23.75 9.62
CA ASN A 429 -10.59 -23.71 9.55
C ASN A 429 -11.17 -24.90 8.77
N PHE A 430 -12.44 -25.20 9.06
CA PHE A 430 -13.25 -26.12 8.27
C PHE A 430 -14.57 -25.43 7.90
N SER A 431 -14.85 -25.39 6.60
CA SER A 431 -16.01 -24.77 5.97
C SER A 431 -16.90 -25.81 5.32
N THR A 432 -18.20 -25.57 5.33
CA THR A 432 -19.19 -26.38 4.61
C THR A 432 -20.31 -25.50 4.06
N ALA A 433 -20.85 -25.86 2.89
CA ALA A 433 -21.93 -25.14 2.22
C ALA A 433 -23.06 -26.08 1.78
N SER A 434 -24.29 -25.66 2.06
CA SER A 434 -25.53 -26.34 1.65
C SER A 434 -26.71 -25.35 1.65
N LYS A 435 -27.93 -25.82 1.34
CA LYS A 435 -29.13 -25.00 1.43
C LYS A 435 -29.64 -24.79 2.87
N SER A 436 -29.09 -25.50 3.87
CA SER A 436 -29.59 -25.48 5.25
C SER A 436 -28.48 -25.29 6.29
N ALA A 437 -28.66 -24.31 7.18
CA ALA A 437 -27.75 -24.10 8.30
C ALA A 437 -27.71 -25.30 9.26
N VAL A 438 -28.81 -26.04 9.42
CA VAL A 438 -28.88 -27.29 10.20
C VAL A 438 -27.98 -28.37 9.60
N GLN A 439 -28.02 -28.54 8.27
CA GLN A 439 -27.14 -29.49 7.57
C GLN A 439 -25.67 -29.09 7.75
N ASN A 440 -25.35 -27.79 7.59
CA ASN A 440 -24.00 -27.28 7.84
C ASN A 440 -23.54 -27.57 9.28
N VAL A 441 -24.36 -27.29 10.30
CA VAL A 441 -24.04 -27.57 11.72
C VAL A 441 -23.80 -29.06 11.95
N SER A 442 -24.61 -29.95 11.35
CA SER A 442 -24.38 -31.40 11.43
C SER A 442 -23.01 -31.81 10.89
N VAL A 443 -22.57 -31.23 9.76
CA VAL A 443 -21.23 -31.48 9.20
C VAL A 443 -20.12 -30.85 10.06
N LEU A 444 -20.33 -29.63 10.59
CA LEU A 444 -19.38 -28.99 11.50
C LEU A 444 -19.23 -29.77 12.82
N ASN A 445 -20.29 -30.36 13.36
CA ASN A 445 -20.24 -31.24 14.54
C ASN A 445 -19.45 -32.55 14.24
N LYS A 446 -19.51 -33.07 13.01
CA LYS A 446 -18.66 -34.22 12.60
C LYS A 446 -17.18 -33.82 12.47
N ALA A 447 -16.90 -32.66 11.89
CA ALA A 447 -15.55 -32.09 11.81
C ALA A 447 -14.96 -31.76 13.20
N ALA A 448 -15.80 -31.23 14.10
CA ALA A 448 -15.49 -31.03 15.52
C ALA A 448 -15.08 -32.36 16.20
N CYS A 449 -15.89 -33.42 16.07
CA CYS A 449 -15.60 -34.73 16.63
C CYS A 449 -14.27 -35.31 16.11
N LEU A 450 -14.04 -35.28 14.79
CA LEU A 450 -12.78 -35.74 14.18
C LEU A 450 -11.56 -34.92 14.63
N ALA A 451 -11.72 -33.61 14.83
CA ALA A 451 -10.66 -32.77 15.38
C ALA A 451 -10.36 -33.08 16.86
N THR A 452 -11.39 -33.29 17.69
CA THR A 452 -11.23 -33.69 19.10
C THR A 452 -10.52 -35.04 19.20
N GLU A 453 -10.90 -36.04 18.39
CA GLU A 453 -10.25 -37.35 18.38
C GLU A 453 -8.80 -37.28 17.87
N TRP A 454 -8.54 -36.52 16.80
CA TRP A 454 -7.18 -36.24 16.35
C TRP A 454 -6.31 -35.64 17.48
N ALA A 455 -6.85 -34.67 18.22
CA ALA A 455 -6.11 -34.03 19.31
C ALA A 455 -5.88 -34.98 20.50
N ARG A 456 -6.83 -35.86 20.81
CA ARG A 456 -6.69 -36.92 21.82
C ARG A 456 -5.54 -37.87 21.47
N VAL A 457 -5.41 -38.24 20.19
CA VAL A 457 -4.37 -39.16 19.72
C VAL A 457 -2.99 -38.50 19.61
N ASP A 458 -2.90 -37.25 19.16
CA ASP A 458 -1.60 -36.58 18.93
C ASP A 458 -1.08 -35.73 20.11
N GLY A 459 -1.76 -35.76 21.26
CA GLY A 459 -1.39 -34.99 22.47
C GLY A 459 -1.71 -33.49 22.41
N ALA A 460 -2.40 -33.06 21.34
CA ALA A 460 -2.78 -31.68 21.13
C ALA A 460 -3.96 -31.26 22.03
N THR A 461 -4.27 -29.96 22.04
CA THR A 461 -5.44 -29.42 22.72
C THR A 461 -5.85 -28.12 22.04
N PHE A 462 -7.13 -27.89 21.82
CA PHE A 462 -7.63 -26.63 21.26
C PHE A 462 -7.84 -25.58 22.37
N GLU A 463 -7.86 -24.30 22.00
CA GLU A 463 -8.21 -23.21 22.91
C GLU A 463 -9.66 -22.77 22.63
N ASN A 464 -10.63 -23.57 23.08
CA ASN A 464 -12.06 -23.46 22.76
C ASN A 464 -12.65 -22.05 22.98
N THR A 465 -12.08 -21.27 23.90
CA THR A 465 -12.42 -19.85 24.16
C THR A 465 -12.01 -18.87 23.07
N LYS A 466 -11.29 -19.32 22.03
CA LYS A 466 -10.95 -18.59 20.81
C LYS A 466 -11.51 -19.25 19.54
N THR A 467 -12.07 -20.46 19.64
CA THR A 467 -12.63 -21.16 18.47
C THR A 467 -13.87 -20.39 18.01
N GLU A 468 -13.77 -19.70 16.87
CA GLU A 468 -14.85 -18.84 16.37
C GLU A 468 -15.71 -19.58 15.33
N LEU A 469 -17.03 -19.37 15.37
CA LEU A 469 -17.97 -19.83 14.34
C LEU A 469 -18.49 -18.62 13.55
N ILE A 470 -18.60 -18.73 12.23
CA ILE A 470 -19.31 -17.74 11.39
C ILE A 470 -20.28 -18.43 10.44
N HIS A 471 -21.37 -17.74 10.13
CA HIS A 471 -22.26 -18.07 9.03
C HIS A 471 -22.30 -16.94 8.01
N HIS A 472 -22.42 -17.34 6.75
CA HIS A 472 -22.64 -16.46 5.61
C HIS A 472 -23.92 -16.95 4.90
N SER A 473 -24.97 -16.13 4.89
CA SER A 473 -26.24 -16.44 4.22
C SER A 473 -26.42 -15.62 2.94
N PRO A 474 -27.14 -16.15 1.92
CA PRO A 474 -27.42 -15.40 0.71
C PRO A 474 -28.46 -14.28 0.92
N GLY A 475 -29.37 -14.45 1.90
CA GLY A 475 -30.45 -13.53 2.26
C GLY A 475 -30.25 -12.82 3.61
N ARG A 476 -31.37 -12.54 4.31
CA ARG A 476 -31.39 -11.89 5.64
C ARG A 476 -31.82 -12.81 6.79
N SER A 477 -31.69 -14.13 6.63
CA SER A 477 -32.00 -15.11 7.67
C SER A 477 -31.16 -14.83 8.93
N ASP A 478 -31.80 -14.75 10.09
CA ASP A 478 -31.09 -14.90 11.36
C ASP A 478 -30.58 -16.34 11.44
N LEU A 479 -29.33 -16.50 11.87
CA LEU A 479 -28.65 -17.78 12.03
C LEU A 479 -28.05 -17.94 13.44
N SER A 480 -28.39 -17.06 14.39
CA SER A 480 -27.80 -16.98 15.74
C SER A 480 -28.03 -18.22 16.61
N GLU A 481 -29.04 -19.03 16.30
CA GLU A 481 -29.38 -20.28 16.99
C GLU A 481 -28.53 -21.48 16.53
N TYR A 482 -27.94 -21.44 15.33
CA TYR A 482 -27.24 -22.58 14.71
C TYR A 482 -25.83 -22.82 15.26
N CYS A 483 -25.76 -23.13 16.55
CA CYS A 483 -24.53 -23.35 17.29
C CYS A 483 -23.85 -24.69 16.94
N VAL A 484 -22.53 -24.74 17.13
CA VAL A 484 -21.72 -25.97 16.97
C VAL A 484 -21.20 -26.41 18.34
N THR A 485 -21.24 -27.71 18.63
CA THR A 485 -20.70 -28.25 19.89
C THR A 485 -19.29 -28.79 19.64
N PHE A 486 -18.31 -28.24 20.35
CA PHE A 486 -16.90 -28.61 20.21
C PHE A 486 -16.28 -28.83 21.59
N ASP A 487 -15.76 -30.04 21.85
CA ASP A 487 -15.10 -30.39 23.11
C ASP A 487 -15.97 -30.01 24.35
N GLY A 488 -17.24 -30.40 24.31
CA GLY A 488 -18.25 -30.08 25.33
C GLY A 488 -18.76 -28.64 25.37
N VAL A 489 -18.17 -27.72 24.60
CA VAL A 489 -18.51 -26.28 24.59
C VAL A 489 -19.41 -25.93 23.41
N THR A 490 -20.54 -25.28 23.68
CA THR A 490 -21.43 -24.73 22.64
C THR A 490 -20.88 -23.42 22.09
N ILE A 491 -20.37 -23.44 20.87
CA ILE A 491 -19.86 -22.27 20.15
C ILE A 491 -21.02 -21.62 19.39
N ARG A 492 -21.33 -20.37 19.78
CA ARG A 492 -22.30 -19.50 19.09
C ARG A 492 -21.64 -18.78 17.91
N PRO A 493 -22.38 -18.47 16.83
CA PRO A 493 -21.84 -17.74 15.69
C PRO A 493 -21.56 -16.26 16.01
N SER A 494 -20.51 -15.73 15.40
CA SER A 494 -20.12 -14.32 15.47
C SER A 494 -20.42 -13.59 14.16
N GLU A 495 -20.87 -12.33 14.25
CA GLU A 495 -21.00 -11.41 13.11
C GLU A 495 -19.63 -10.97 12.54
N LEU A 496 -18.53 -11.14 13.29
CA LEU A 496 -17.19 -10.67 12.93
C LEU A 496 -16.08 -11.56 13.53
N VAL A 497 -15.31 -12.24 12.68
CA VAL A 497 -14.24 -13.18 13.05
C VAL A 497 -12.86 -12.68 12.61
N LYS A 498 -11.77 -13.00 13.33
CA LYS A 498 -10.40 -12.50 13.03
C LYS A 498 -9.38 -13.59 12.64
N TRP A 499 -9.54 -14.18 11.47
CA TRP A 499 -8.62 -15.18 10.91
C TRP A 499 -7.43 -14.57 10.13
N ILE A 500 -6.20 -15.11 10.31
CA ILE A 500 -4.95 -14.73 9.59
C ILE A 500 -4.66 -13.21 9.45
N GLY A 501 -5.15 -12.42 10.40
CA GLY A 501 -4.99 -10.97 10.47
C GLY A 501 -5.99 -10.15 9.63
N VAL A 502 -6.90 -10.81 8.93
CA VAL A 502 -8.08 -10.25 8.24
C VAL A 502 -9.27 -10.26 9.21
N LEU A 503 -10.20 -9.30 9.07
CA LEU A 503 -11.49 -9.33 9.76
C LEU A 503 -12.58 -9.73 8.76
N LEU A 504 -13.25 -10.85 9.01
CA LEU A 504 -14.31 -11.40 8.17
C LEU A 504 -15.66 -11.08 8.81
N ASP A 505 -16.44 -10.19 8.19
CA ASP A 505 -17.83 -9.94 8.56
C ASP A 505 -18.79 -10.95 7.91
N SER A 506 -19.94 -11.22 8.54
CA SER A 506 -20.97 -12.16 8.04
C SER A 506 -21.38 -11.91 6.58
N LYS A 507 -21.32 -10.66 6.12
CA LYS A 507 -21.70 -10.21 4.77
C LYS A 507 -20.51 -10.05 3.82
N LEU A 508 -19.28 -10.30 4.28
CA LEU A 508 -18.01 -10.11 3.55
C LEU A 508 -17.90 -8.76 2.83
N THR A 509 -18.37 -7.70 3.47
CA THR A 509 -18.24 -6.29 3.01
C THR A 509 -16.82 -5.75 3.16
N GLY A 510 -16.04 -6.29 4.12
CA GLY A 510 -14.70 -5.81 4.45
C GLY A 510 -14.67 -4.46 5.18
N GLU A 511 -15.81 -3.83 5.46
CA GLU A 511 -15.86 -2.51 6.09
C GLU A 511 -15.17 -2.48 7.47
N ALA A 512 -15.42 -3.50 8.29
CA ALA A 512 -14.79 -3.65 9.61
C ALA A 512 -13.27 -3.79 9.48
N HIS A 513 -12.81 -4.58 8.51
CA HIS A 513 -11.38 -4.74 8.21
C HIS A 513 -10.73 -3.43 7.78
N ILE A 514 -11.33 -2.71 6.82
CA ILE A 514 -10.83 -1.43 6.31
C ILE A 514 -10.76 -0.38 7.43
N LYS A 515 -11.79 -0.27 8.26
CA LYS A 515 -11.80 0.62 9.44
C LYS A 515 -10.67 0.28 10.42
N ALA A 516 -10.45 -1.01 10.70
CA ALA A 516 -9.37 -1.49 11.57
C ALA A 516 -7.96 -1.27 10.98
N ARG A 517 -7.78 -1.51 9.66
CA ARG A 517 -6.53 -1.21 8.94
C ARG A 517 -6.21 0.27 8.96
N ALA A 518 -7.18 1.13 8.63
CA ALA A 518 -7.03 2.58 8.66
C ALA A 518 -6.62 3.07 10.06
N ALA A 519 -7.27 2.59 11.13
CA ALA A 519 -6.90 2.91 12.51
C ALA A 519 -5.47 2.42 12.86
N SER A 520 -5.03 1.28 12.33
CA SER A 520 -3.66 0.76 12.51
C SER A 520 -2.62 1.61 11.79
N ALA A 521 -2.92 2.06 10.57
CA ALA A 521 -2.09 2.98 9.81
C ALA A 521 -1.98 4.36 10.49
N VAL A 522 -3.08 4.90 11.04
CA VAL A 522 -3.05 6.15 11.82
C VAL A 522 -2.17 6.01 13.07
N ARG A 523 -2.21 4.88 13.80
CA ARG A 523 -1.29 4.65 14.93
C ARG A 523 0.17 4.64 14.49
N ALA A 524 0.49 4.02 13.36
CA ALA A 524 1.85 4.02 12.80
C ALA A 524 2.28 5.43 12.33
N LEU A 525 1.38 6.20 11.72
CA LEU A 525 1.64 7.59 11.31
C LEU A 525 1.86 8.50 12.52
N ASN A 526 1.09 8.32 13.60
CA ASN A 526 1.28 9.08 14.84
C ASN A 526 2.61 8.78 15.52
N ALA A 527 3.14 7.55 15.40
CA ALA A 527 4.51 7.24 15.82
C ALA A 527 5.55 7.90 14.90
N ALA A 528 5.33 7.91 13.58
CA ALA A 528 6.20 8.61 12.63
C ALA A 528 6.24 10.14 12.85
N LEU A 529 5.13 10.75 13.29
CA LEU A 529 5.04 12.17 13.67
C LEU A 529 5.92 12.55 14.88
N ALA A 530 6.46 11.60 15.64
CA ALA A 530 7.50 11.89 16.64
C ALA A 530 8.83 12.31 16.01
N LEU A 531 9.04 12.01 14.71
CA LEU A 531 10.27 12.31 13.95
C LEU A 531 10.11 13.53 13.02
N THR A 532 8.88 14.04 12.83
CA THR A 532 8.59 15.07 11.84
C THR A 532 7.31 15.86 12.14
N HIS A 533 7.34 17.15 11.88
CA HIS A 533 6.18 18.05 11.88
C HIS A 533 6.05 18.78 10.54
N ALA A 534 5.08 19.67 10.38
CA ALA A 534 4.87 20.44 9.15
C ALA A 534 6.00 21.44 8.81
N VAL A 535 6.92 21.72 9.74
CA VAL A 535 8.00 22.72 9.57
C VAL A 535 9.38 22.30 10.10
N TRP A 536 9.51 21.13 10.73
CA TRP A 536 10.78 20.62 11.28
C TRP A 536 10.84 19.09 11.25
N GLY A 537 12.04 18.52 11.31
CA GLY A 537 12.29 17.08 11.33
C GLY A 537 12.78 16.52 10.01
N LEU A 538 12.47 15.25 9.72
CA LEU A 538 12.90 14.53 8.52
C LEU A 538 12.56 15.26 7.20
N LYS A 539 13.35 15.05 6.12
CA LYS A 539 13.03 15.55 4.77
C LYS A 539 11.78 14.88 4.17
N PRO A 540 11.04 15.52 3.23
CA PRO A 540 9.81 14.97 2.65
C PRO A 540 9.98 13.57 2.03
N VAL A 541 11.08 13.30 1.32
CA VAL A 541 11.42 11.94 0.83
C VAL A 541 11.51 10.92 1.96
N MET A 542 12.25 11.22 3.02
CA MET A 542 12.37 10.30 4.17
C MET A 542 11.02 10.02 4.84
N VAL A 543 10.14 11.03 4.94
CA VAL A 543 8.77 10.86 5.47
C VAL A 543 7.89 10.06 4.51
N ARG A 544 8.03 10.27 3.20
CA ARG A 544 7.32 9.56 2.13
C ARG A 544 7.71 8.08 2.09
N ASP A 545 8.99 7.77 2.25
CA ASP A 545 9.48 6.41 2.20
C ASP A 545 9.24 5.67 3.52
N LEU A 546 9.34 6.36 4.67
CA LEU A 546 8.82 5.85 5.95
C LEU A 546 7.31 5.54 5.87
N ALA A 547 6.51 6.40 5.23
CA ALA A 547 5.09 6.13 5.03
C ALA A 547 4.85 4.94 4.09
N ARG A 548 5.60 4.81 3.00
CA ARG A 548 5.53 3.67 2.05
C ARG A 548 5.97 2.35 2.68
N ALA A 549 6.95 2.36 3.58
CA ALA A 549 7.45 1.14 4.23
C ALA A 549 6.64 0.75 5.49
N VAL A 550 6.07 1.71 6.22
CA VAL A 550 5.50 1.48 7.56
C VAL A 550 4.00 1.76 7.64
N VAL A 551 3.49 2.80 6.98
CA VAL A 551 2.10 3.27 7.14
C VAL A 551 1.16 2.65 6.10
N LEU A 552 1.50 2.76 4.82
CA LEU A 552 0.65 2.29 3.72
C LEU A 552 0.47 0.75 3.71
N PRO A 553 1.51 -0.09 3.96
CA PRO A 553 1.33 -1.54 4.03
C PRO A 553 0.40 -1.98 5.18
N ARG A 554 0.37 -1.20 6.29
CA ARG A 554 -0.58 -1.42 7.40
C ARG A 554 -2.01 -0.99 7.05
N ALA A 555 -2.18 -0.08 6.08
CA ALA A 555 -3.47 0.35 5.57
C ALA A 555 -4.06 -0.67 4.56
N ASP A 556 -3.20 -1.30 3.75
CA ASP A 556 -3.63 -2.12 2.60
C ASP A 556 -3.76 -3.62 2.90
N TYR A 557 -3.05 -4.14 3.91
CA TYR A 557 -3.02 -5.59 4.21
C TYR A 557 -4.41 -6.21 4.27
N GLY A 558 -4.72 -7.14 3.37
CA GLY A 558 -5.99 -7.86 3.30
C GLY A 558 -7.19 -7.04 2.79
N VAL A 559 -7.03 -5.75 2.46
CA VAL A 559 -8.13 -4.94 1.87
C VAL A 559 -8.44 -5.42 0.45
N THR A 560 -7.42 -5.78 -0.31
CA THR A 560 -7.56 -6.31 -1.68
C THR A 560 -8.36 -7.61 -1.76
N CYS A 561 -8.44 -8.39 -0.68
CA CYS A 561 -9.20 -9.64 -0.65
C CYS A 561 -10.71 -9.44 -0.81
N PHE A 562 -11.24 -8.27 -0.44
CA PHE A 562 -12.67 -7.96 -0.50
C PHE A 562 -13.11 -7.38 -1.86
N PHE A 563 -12.18 -7.15 -2.79
CA PHE A 563 -12.51 -6.53 -4.09
C PHE A 563 -13.57 -7.33 -4.88
N PRO A 564 -14.40 -6.64 -5.70
CA PRO A 564 -14.47 -5.19 -5.87
C PRO A 564 -15.05 -4.47 -4.63
N LEU A 565 -14.58 -3.24 -4.37
CA LEU A 565 -15.06 -2.40 -3.25
C LEU A 565 -15.78 -1.15 -3.76
N PRO A 566 -16.89 -0.72 -3.12
CA PRO A 566 -17.53 0.55 -3.45
C PRO A 566 -16.70 1.74 -2.93
N SER A 567 -16.69 2.85 -3.66
CA SER A 567 -15.92 4.06 -3.31
C SER A 567 -16.20 4.58 -1.89
N ALA A 568 -17.42 4.38 -1.37
CA ALA A 568 -17.78 4.72 0.00
C ALA A 568 -16.94 3.97 1.05
N ALA A 569 -16.61 2.69 0.82
CA ALA A 569 -15.80 1.87 1.72
C ALA A 569 -14.32 2.28 1.73
N LEU A 570 -13.83 2.98 0.70
CA LEU A 570 -12.43 3.45 0.61
C LEU A 570 -12.17 4.76 1.36
N LYS A 571 -13.23 5.52 1.73
CA LYS A 571 -13.16 6.78 2.49
C LYS A 571 -12.25 6.75 3.75
N PRO A 572 -12.16 5.65 4.55
CA PRO A 572 -11.21 5.56 5.65
C PRO A 572 -9.74 5.56 5.21
N LEU A 573 -9.42 4.93 4.07
CA LEU A 573 -8.06 4.85 3.52
C LEU A 573 -7.68 6.14 2.78
N GLU A 574 -8.63 6.79 2.14
CA GLU A 574 -8.48 8.16 1.60
C GLU A 574 -8.12 9.17 2.70
N ARG A 575 -8.74 9.07 3.88
CA ARG A 575 -8.38 9.88 5.06
C ARG A 575 -6.95 9.58 5.54
N VAL A 576 -6.51 8.32 5.50
CA VAL A 576 -5.10 7.95 5.78
C VAL A 576 -4.17 8.57 4.75
N ASN A 577 -4.48 8.46 3.45
CA ASN A 577 -3.73 9.11 2.38
C ASN A 577 -3.64 10.63 2.60
N LYS A 578 -4.75 11.31 2.96
CA LYS A 578 -4.74 12.75 3.27
C LYS A 578 -3.81 13.08 4.43
N CYS A 579 -3.83 12.29 5.50
CA CYS A 579 -2.96 12.49 6.66
C CYS A 579 -1.48 12.22 6.34
N VAL A 580 -1.17 11.17 5.56
CA VAL A 580 0.18 10.89 5.05
C VAL A 580 0.67 12.01 4.15
N ALA A 581 -0.15 12.45 3.19
CA ALA A 581 0.20 13.51 2.25
C ALA A 581 0.47 14.85 2.95
N ARG A 582 -0.38 15.23 3.92
CA ARG A 582 -0.14 16.40 4.78
C ARG A 582 1.10 16.27 5.66
N CYS A 583 1.37 15.06 6.17
CA CYS A 583 2.60 14.79 6.92
C CYS A 583 3.84 15.02 6.06
N ILE A 584 3.85 14.50 4.81
CA ILE A 584 4.94 14.65 3.84
C ILE A 584 5.15 16.12 3.43
N THR A 585 4.08 16.82 3.08
CA THR A 585 4.12 18.15 2.43
C THR A 585 4.05 19.34 3.38
N GLY A 586 3.48 19.17 4.58
CA GLY A 586 3.11 20.28 5.47
C GLY A 586 1.74 20.92 5.17
N GLY A 587 1.05 20.49 4.12
CA GLY A 587 -0.20 21.10 3.64
C GLY A 587 -1.37 21.12 4.64
N PHE A 588 -2.26 22.10 4.47
CA PHE A 588 -3.39 22.35 5.36
C PHE A 588 -4.48 21.27 5.32
N ARG A 589 -5.33 21.24 6.36
CA ARG A 589 -6.45 20.28 6.46
C ARG A 589 -7.54 20.54 5.42
N THR A 590 -7.70 21.81 5.02
CA THR A 590 -8.65 22.31 4.02
C THR A 590 -8.29 21.92 2.59
N ALA A 591 -7.01 21.87 2.23
CA ALA A 591 -6.54 21.50 0.89
C ALA A 591 -7.14 20.17 0.39
N SER A 592 -7.44 20.06 -0.91
CA SER A 592 -8.11 18.87 -1.46
C SER A 592 -7.22 17.62 -1.40
N LEU A 593 -7.85 16.43 -1.32
CA LEU A 593 -7.12 15.15 -1.26
C LEU A 593 -6.21 14.99 -2.50
N THR A 594 -6.78 15.12 -3.69
CA THR A 594 -6.07 14.94 -4.97
C THR A 594 -4.88 15.88 -5.12
N ALA A 595 -4.98 17.12 -4.64
CA ALA A 595 -3.87 18.07 -4.68
C ALA A 595 -2.74 17.66 -3.72
N LEU A 596 -3.09 17.27 -2.50
CA LEU A 596 -2.12 16.78 -1.52
C LEU A 596 -1.45 15.47 -1.98
N GLU A 597 -2.18 14.56 -2.64
CA GLU A 597 -1.62 13.30 -3.17
C GLU A 597 -0.62 13.52 -4.30
N LYS A 598 -0.91 14.46 -5.23
CA LYS A 598 0.06 14.94 -6.24
C LYS A 598 1.32 15.49 -5.59
N GLU A 599 1.19 16.49 -4.71
CA GLU A 599 2.32 17.15 -4.04
C GLU A 599 3.15 16.19 -3.17
N ALA A 600 2.49 15.24 -2.50
CA ALA A 600 3.16 14.21 -1.72
C ALA A 600 3.82 13.12 -2.58
N ALA A 601 3.55 13.07 -3.88
CA ALA A 601 3.92 11.97 -4.79
C ALA A 601 3.53 10.58 -4.23
N ILE A 602 2.27 10.49 -3.75
CA ILE A 602 1.66 9.22 -3.32
C ILE A 602 0.49 8.86 -4.25
N LEU A 603 0.30 7.56 -4.49
CA LEU A 603 -0.76 7.06 -5.34
C LEU A 603 -2.10 7.06 -4.57
N PRO A 604 -3.22 7.54 -5.17
CA PRO A 604 -4.54 7.51 -4.56
C PRO A 604 -4.93 6.12 -4.07
N ALA A 605 -5.70 6.04 -2.99
CA ALA A 605 -6.02 4.78 -2.33
C ALA A 605 -6.65 3.72 -3.28
N PRO A 606 -7.61 4.04 -4.18
CA PRO A 606 -8.16 3.07 -5.13
C PRO A 606 -7.09 2.49 -6.06
N LEU A 607 -6.36 3.35 -6.78
CA LEU A 607 -5.31 2.96 -7.74
C LEU A 607 -4.15 2.20 -7.06
N ARG A 608 -3.86 2.50 -5.80
CA ARG A 608 -2.83 1.83 -5.01
C ARG A 608 -3.23 0.40 -4.64
N LEU A 609 -4.49 0.19 -4.29
CA LEU A 609 -5.05 -1.14 -4.02
C LEU A 609 -5.23 -1.95 -5.32
N GLU A 610 -5.72 -1.34 -6.40
CA GLU A 610 -5.87 -1.99 -7.70
C GLU A 610 -4.51 -2.46 -8.25
N ARG A 611 -3.48 -1.60 -8.22
CA ARG A 611 -2.12 -1.99 -8.60
C ARG A 611 -1.56 -3.13 -7.72
N ALA A 612 -1.84 -3.12 -6.41
CA ALA A 612 -1.42 -4.20 -5.52
C ALA A 612 -2.16 -5.51 -5.83
N LEU A 613 -3.44 -5.44 -6.18
CA LEU A 613 -4.25 -6.57 -6.61
C LEU A 613 -3.74 -7.17 -7.93
N LEU A 614 -3.49 -6.34 -8.94
CA LEU A 614 -2.99 -6.78 -10.25
C LEU A 614 -1.60 -7.45 -10.14
N HIS A 615 -0.67 -6.88 -9.36
CA HIS A 615 0.61 -7.55 -9.07
C HIS A 615 0.40 -8.91 -8.39
N ARG A 616 -0.48 -8.97 -7.39
CA ARG A 616 -0.76 -10.21 -6.64
C ARG A 616 -1.37 -11.30 -7.53
N ILE A 617 -2.33 -10.96 -8.41
CA ILE A 617 -2.90 -11.93 -9.38
C ILE A 617 -1.83 -12.35 -10.41
N SER A 618 -0.99 -11.43 -10.89
CA SER A 618 0.11 -11.79 -11.78
C SER A 618 1.10 -12.77 -11.14
N GLN A 619 1.36 -12.65 -9.83
CA GLN A 619 2.13 -13.64 -9.07
C GLN A 619 1.39 -14.98 -8.99
N TYR A 620 0.07 -14.98 -8.74
CA TYR A 620 -0.73 -16.21 -8.68
C TYR A 620 -0.72 -16.99 -10.01
N LEU A 621 -0.68 -16.29 -11.15
CA LEU A 621 -0.54 -16.89 -12.49
C LEU A 621 0.85 -17.49 -12.76
N THR A 622 1.87 -17.19 -11.96
CA THR A 622 3.22 -17.77 -12.06
C THR A 622 3.45 -18.96 -11.12
N LEU A 623 2.43 -19.41 -10.39
CA LEU A 623 2.53 -20.56 -9.47
C LEU A 623 2.51 -21.90 -10.24
N PRO A 624 3.10 -22.97 -9.69
CA PRO A 624 3.04 -24.31 -10.30
C PRO A 624 1.60 -24.80 -10.48
N PRO A 625 1.26 -25.58 -11.54
CA PRO A 625 -0.11 -26.02 -11.81
C PRO A 625 -0.81 -26.78 -10.67
N HIS A 626 -0.04 -27.46 -9.82
CA HIS A 626 -0.54 -28.23 -8.67
C HIS A 626 -0.81 -27.39 -7.42
N HIS A 627 -0.43 -26.11 -7.40
CA HIS A 627 -0.60 -25.25 -6.24
C HIS A 627 -2.09 -24.95 -6.00
N GLY A 628 -2.58 -25.12 -4.77
CA GLY A 628 -4.00 -25.00 -4.37
C GLY A 628 -4.73 -23.66 -4.63
N VAL A 629 -4.09 -22.70 -5.31
CA VAL A 629 -4.70 -21.44 -5.77
C VAL A 629 -5.06 -21.53 -7.26
N VAL A 630 -4.32 -22.29 -8.07
CA VAL A 630 -4.54 -22.39 -9.53
C VAL A 630 -5.97 -22.86 -9.87
N PRO A 631 -6.56 -23.88 -9.20
CA PRO A 631 -7.96 -24.24 -9.42
C PRO A 631 -8.96 -23.11 -9.09
N LEU A 632 -8.62 -22.23 -8.15
CA LEU A 632 -9.46 -21.09 -7.73
C LEU A 632 -9.39 -19.92 -8.73
N ILE A 633 -8.27 -19.78 -9.46
CA ILE A 633 -8.18 -18.84 -10.59
C ILE A 633 -8.97 -19.39 -11.78
N GLN A 634 -8.86 -20.70 -12.05
CA GLN A 634 -9.63 -21.37 -13.09
C GLN A 634 -11.14 -21.27 -12.83
N ASP A 635 -11.58 -21.49 -11.59
CA ASP A 635 -12.97 -21.30 -11.15
C ASP A 635 -13.46 -19.86 -11.41
N ALA A 636 -12.67 -18.85 -11.02
CA ALA A 636 -12.95 -17.43 -11.24
C ALA A 636 -12.86 -16.96 -12.71
N ILE A 637 -12.30 -17.76 -13.62
CA ILE A 637 -12.30 -17.51 -15.08
C ILE A 637 -13.51 -18.17 -15.75
N LEU A 638 -13.95 -19.32 -15.25
CA LEU A 638 -15.06 -20.09 -15.80
C LEU A 638 -16.43 -19.59 -15.31
N HIS A 639 -16.49 -18.99 -14.12
CA HIS A 639 -17.73 -18.54 -13.50
C HIS A 639 -17.80 -17.03 -13.35
N THR A 640 -18.55 -16.37 -14.24
CA THR A 640 -18.95 -14.97 -14.05
C THR A 640 -20.03 -14.89 -12.95
N PRO A 641 -19.84 -14.08 -11.88
CA PRO A 641 -20.80 -13.99 -10.78
C PRO A 641 -22.05 -13.21 -11.17
N LYS A 642 -23.24 -13.67 -10.77
CA LYS A 642 -24.54 -13.05 -11.15
C LYS A 642 -24.68 -11.60 -10.69
N HIS A 643 -23.98 -11.23 -9.62
CA HIS A 643 -23.99 -9.89 -9.06
C HIS A 643 -22.57 -9.38 -8.79
N TYR A 644 -22.30 -8.12 -9.16
CA TYR A 644 -21.00 -7.46 -8.98
C TYR A 644 -20.47 -7.51 -7.52
N HIS A 645 -21.35 -7.48 -6.51
CA HIS A 645 -20.97 -7.57 -5.10
C HIS A 645 -20.61 -9.00 -4.65
N ARG A 646 -20.90 -10.03 -5.45
CA ARG A 646 -20.46 -11.42 -5.25
C ARG A 646 -19.16 -11.75 -5.99
N ALA A 647 -18.68 -10.87 -6.87
CA ALA A 647 -17.34 -11.03 -7.45
C ALA A 647 -16.27 -11.08 -6.36
N SER A 648 -15.20 -11.85 -6.60
CA SER A 648 -14.05 -11.98 -5.69
C SER A 648 -12.81 -11.29 -6.26
N ALA A 649 -11.81 -11.09 -5.40
CA ALA A 649 -10.51 -10.56 -5.82
C ALA A 649 -9.83 -11.37 -6.94
N LEU A 650 -10.17 -12.64 -7.15
CA LEU A 650 -9.58 -13.48 -8.21
C LEU A 650 -10.13 -13.14 -9.61
N HIS A 651 -11.38 -12.68 -9.71
CA HIS A 651 -12.01 -12.33 -11.00
C HIS A 651 -11.36 -11.12 -11.68
N TYR A 652 -10.56 -10.32 -10.94
CA TYR A 652 -9.73 -9.26 -11.54
C TYR A 652 -8.64 -9.79 -12.50
N VAL A 653 -8.48 -11.11 -12.62
CA VAL A 653 -7.66 -11.75 -13.66
C VAL A 653 -8.08 -11.35 -15.08
N GLU A 654 -9.39 -11.14 -15.32
CA GLU A 654 -9.94 -10.65 -16.59
C GLU A 654 -9.42 -9.25 -16.98
N ARG A 655 -9.00 -8.44 -16.00
CA ARG A 655 -8.49 -7.08 -16.20
C ARG A 655 -6.99 -7.02 -16.46
N LEU A 656 -6.27 -8.15 -16.42
CA LEU A 656 -4.88 -8.19 -16.85
C LEU A 656 -4.84 -8.05 -18.38
N PRO A 657 -4.09 -7.09 -18.95
CA PRO A 657 -3.93 -7.00 -20.40
C PRO A 657 -3.32 -8.32 -20.89
N MET A 658 -3.97 -8.94 -21.88
CA MET A 658 -3.79 -10.37 -22.16
C MET A 658 -2.38 -10.74 -22.63
N VAL A 659 -1.51 -11.06 -21.67
CA VAL A 659 -0.33 -11.89 -21.89
C VAL A 659 -0.86 -13.26 -22.33
N ARG A 660 -0.82 -13.52 -23.64
CA ARG A 660 -1.28 -14.79 -24.21
C ARG A 660 -0.50 -15.93 -23.58
N TRP A 661 -1.18 -16.74 -22.77
CA TRP A 661 -0.58 -17.92 -22.15
C TRP A 661 0.00 -18.85 -23.23
N PRO A 662 1.23 -19.37 -23.06
CA PRO A 662 1.83 -20.27 -24.05
C PRO A 662 0.99 -21.57 -24.16
N PRO A 663 0.42 -21.88 -25.34
CA PRO A 663 -0.53 -22.98 -25.45
C PRO A 663 0.17 -24.34 -25.50
N LYS A 664 0.20 -25.06 -24.38
CA LYS A 664 0.59 -26.48 -24.32
C LYS A 664 -0.41 -27.35 -23.54
N VAL A 665 -1.65 -27.39 -24.05
CA VAL A 665 -2.52 -28.58 -23.96
C VAL A 665 -3.04 -28.87 -25.37
N PRO A 666 -2.67 -30.00 -26.00
CA PRO A 666 -3.14 -30.38 -27.34
C PRO A 666 -4.39 -31.28 -27.27
N PRO A 667 -5.09 -31.51 -28.39
CA PRO A 667 -5.76 -30.49 -29.17
C PRO A 667 -7.28 -30.78 -29.26
N ARG A 668 -8.13 -29.75 -29.25
CA ARG A 668 -9.47 -29.91 -29.87
C ARG A 668 -9.26 -30.16 -31.37
N GLY A 669 -9.91 -31.18 -31.92
CA GLY A 669 -9.72 -31.62 -33.30
C GLY A 669 -9.87 -30.47 -34.29
N SER A 670 -8.81 -30.18 -35.05
CA SER A 670 -8.70 -28.93 -35.83
C SER A 670 -7.80 -29.06 -37.07
N ARG A 671 -8.22 -29.86 -38.06
CA ARG A 671 -7.63 -29.86 -39.42
C ARG A 671 -8.67 -30.15 -40.51
N ILE A 672 -8.63 -29.51 -41.69
CA ILE A 672 -8.08 -28.17 -42.03
C ILE A 672 -8.64 -27.64 -43.38
N ARG A 673 -8.87 -26.33 -43.48
CA ARG A 673 -8.90 -25.42 -44.67
C ARG A 673 -9.45 -25.89 -46.04
N GLY A 674 -10.34 -25.05 -46.59
CA GLY A 674 -10.28 -24.61 -47.99
C GLY A 674 -9.99 -23.09 -48.06
N ARG A 675 -9.33 -22.58 -49.12
CA ARG A 675 -9.01 -21.14 -49.32
C ARG A 675 -9.07 -20.76 -50.80
N LYS A 676 -9.93 -19.80 -51.15
CA LYS A 676 -10.08 -18.99 -52.40
C LYS A 676 -11.17 -17.93 -52.06
N THR A 677 -11.10 -16.61 -52.35
CA THR A 677 -11.13 -15.89 -53.65
C THR A 677 -12.35 -16.32 -54.49
N SER A 678 -13.22 -15.45 -55.03
CA SER A 678 -13.04 -14.08 -55.56
C SER A 678 -14.38 -13.29 -55.57
N PRO A 679 -14.41 -12.00 -55.95
CA PRO A 679 -15.59 -11.34 -56.56
C PRO A 679 -15.68 -11.67 -58.09
N PRO A 680 -16.70 -11.24 -58.87
CA PRO A 680 -18.01 -10.63 -58.55
C PRO A 680 -19.23 -11.42 -59.15
N THR A 681 -20.37 -10.73 -59.28
CA THR A 681 -21.62 -10.95 -60.08
C THR A 681 -21.78 -12.11 -61.10
N ASP A 682 -22.98 -12.74 -61.02
CA ASP A 682 -23.89 -13.25 -62.09
C ASP A 682 -23.64 -14.55 -62.90
N VAL A 683 -24.76 -15.03 -63.51
CA VAL A 683 -24.94 -16.00 -64.63
C VAL A 683 -25.20 -17.51 -64.34
N THR A 684 -26.49 -17.85 -64.14
CA THR A 684 -27.33 -18.98 -64.65
C THR A 684 -27.02 -20.51 -64.51
N THR A 685 -28.11 -21.29 -64.34
CA THR A 685 -28.43 -22.70 -64.79
C THR A 685 -27.72 -23.95 -64.21
N ASP A 686 -28.38 -24.69 -63.30
CA ASP A 686 -29.23 -25.92 -63.50
C ASP A 686 -28.82 -27.00 -64.56
N PRO A 687 -29.23 -28.32 -64.52
CA PRO A 687 -29.89 -29.17 -63.49
C PRO A 687 -29.30 -30.63 -63.30
N ARG A 688 -30.02 -31.51 -62.54
CA ARG A 688 -30.06 -33.02 -62.57
C ARG A 688 -28.94 -33.82 -61.84
N ALA A 689 -29.11 -35.08 -61.40
CA ALA A 689 -30.26 -35.95 -60.99
C ALA A 689 -29.66 -37.28 -60.38
N ASP A 690 -30.09 -37.83 -59.23
CA ASP A 690 -31.12 -38.89 -58.97
C ASP A 690 -30.53 -40.27 -58.58
N GLN A 691 -31.35 -41.11 -57.89
CA GLN A 691 -31.22 -42.58 -57.62
C GLN A 691 -30.04 -43.06 -56.73
N ASP A 692 -30.15 -44.11 -55.88
CA ASP A 692 -31.25 -44.80 -55.15
C ASP A 692 -30.58 -45.73 -54.06
N GLY A 693 -31.21 -46.60 -53.25
CA GLY A 693 -32.62 -46.96 -53.03
C GLY A 693 -32.82 -48.22 -52.16
N SER A 694 -33.93 -48.29 -51.39
CA SER A 694 -34.41 -49.45 -50.57
C SER A 694 -33.54 -49.92 -49.37
N GLY A 695 -34.03 -50.65 -48.36
CA GLY A 695 -35.43 -50.94 -47.96
C GLY A 695 -35.60 -52.08 -46.91
N ALA A 696 -36.25 -51.79 -45.76
CA ALA A 696 -36.67 -52.72 -44.68
C ALA A 696 -35.55 -53.53 -43.95
N CYS A 697 -35.74 -54.18 -42.79
CA CYS A 697 -36.87 -54.34 -41.87
C CYS A 697 -36.35 -54.29 -40.40
N GLY A 698 -37.17 -53.96 -39.38
CA GLY A 698 -36.66 -53.59 -38.03
C GLY A 698 -37.31 -54.30 -36.82
N LYS A 699 -36.82 -53.97 -35.60
CA LYS A 699 -37.48 -54.27 -34.30
C LYS A 699 -36.89 -53.48 -33.11
N ARG A 700 -37.77 -52.88 -32.29
CA ARG A 700 -37.68 -52.55 -30.85
C ARG A 700 -36.49 -51.73 -30.28
N GLY A 701 -36.83 -50.54 -29.76
CA GLY A 701 -36.55 -50.19 -28.35
C GLY A 701 -35.50 -49.11 -28.05
N GLY A 702 -35.78 -48.28 -27.02
CA GLY A 702 -34.83 -47.33 -26.42
C GLY A 702 -34.81 -45.92 -27.04
N ALA A 703 -35.48 -44.95 -26.41
CA ALA A 703 -35.60 -43.59 -26.93
C ALA A 703 -34.39 -42.70 -26.57
N VAL A 704 -33.78 -42.05 -27.57
CA VAL A 704 -32.68 -41.07 -27.42
C VAL A 704 -32.78 -39.98 -28.49
N THR A 705 -32.79 -38.71 -28.09
CA THR A 705 -32.62 -37.48 -28.93
C THR A 705 -33.60 -37.21 -30.08
N GLY A 706 -33.59 -35.97 -30.59
CA GLY A 706 -34.10 -35.61 -31.93
C GLY A 706 -35.31 -34.66 -31.95
N SER A 707 -35.06 -33.40 -32.31
CA SER A 707 -36.11 -32.44 -32.69
C SER A 707 -36.37 -32.51 -34.20
N LEU A 708 -37.63 -32.41 -34.62
CA LEU A 708 -38.09 -31.92 -35.94
C LEU A 708 -39.53 -31.36 -35.73
N THR A 709 -39.72 -30.04 -35.62
CA THR A 709 -40.11 -29.11 -36.69
C THR A 709 -41.47 -29.34 -37.36
N GLN A 710 -42.42 -28.47 -37.04
CA GLN A 710 -43.31 -27.80 -37.99
C GLN A 710 -43.26 -26.30 -37.60
N GLY A 711 -43.23 -25.29 -38.47
CA GLY A 711 -43.34 -25.28 -39.94
C GLY A 711 -44.55 -24.45 -40.36
N LEU A 712 -44.35 -23.29 -41.02
CA LEU A 712 -45.32 -22.57 -41.86
C LEU A 712 -44.69 -21.31 -42.50
N SER A 713 -45.38 -20.73 -43.50
CA SER A 713 -44.89 -19.71 -44.45
C SER A 713 -45.21 -18.26 -44.04
N PRO A 714 -44.55 -17.22 -44.62
CA PRO A 714 -44.80 -15.82 -44.29
C PRO A 714 -46.04 -15.22 -44.98
N PRO A 715 -46.52 -14.07 -44.47
CA PRO A 715 -46.75 -12.91 -45.35
C PRO A 715 -46.15 -11.59 -44.78
N PRO A 716 -46.17 -10.46 -45.51
CA PRO A 716 -45.29 -9.31 -45.26
C PRO A 716 -45.95 -8.12 -44.54
N GLY A 717 -45.13 -7.12 -44.15
CA GLY A 717 -45.62 -5.81 -43.69
C GLY A 717 -44.48 -4.88 -43.26
N GLY A 718 -44.12 -3.91 -44.10
CA GLY A 718 -43.11 -2.90 -43.77
C GLY A 718 -43.71 -1.63 -43.17
N ARG A 719 -43.10 -1.09 -42.10
CA ARG A 719 -43.31 0.31 -41.68
C ARG A 719 -42.11 0.85 -40.91
N GLN A 720 -41.66 2.05 -41.26
CA GLN A 720 -40.68 2.81 -40.48
C GLN A 720 -41.36 3.41 -39.24
N VAL A 721 -40.69 3.38 -38.08
CA VAL A 721 -40.91 4.36 -36.99
C VAL A 721 -39.56 4.72 -36.35
N THR A 722 -39.41 5.98 -35.99
CA THR A 722 -38.23 6.62 -35.40
C THR A 722 -37.90 6.11 -33.99
N VAL A 723 -36.63 6.17 -33.59
CA VAL A 723 -36.20 5.97 -32.19
C VAL A 723 -36.06 7.32 -31.48
N THR A 724 -36.95 7.61 -30.54
CA THR A 724 -36.82 8.71 -29.56
C THR A 724 -36.50 8.14 -28.18
N VAL A 725 -35.62 8.83 -27.44
CA VAL A 725 -35.21 8.45 -26.07
C VAL A 725 -35.85 9.43 -25.08
N PRO A 726 -36.67 8.96 -24.11
CA PRO A 726 -37.29 9.83 -23.11
C PRO A 726 -36.30 10.26 -22.00
N PRO A 727 -36.53 11.40 -21.33
CA PRO A 727 -35.65 11.94 -20.30
C PRO A 727 -35.83 11.25 -18.93
N VAL A 728 -34.81 11.37 -18.07
CA VAL A 728 -34.90 11.06 -16.63
C VAL A 728 -34.61 12.34 -15.85
N ALA A 729 -35.47 12.67 -14.90
CA ALA A 729 -35.52 13.98 -14.25
C ALA A 729 -34.35 14.25 -13.29
N SER A 730 -34.03 15.54 -13.14
CA SER A 730 -33.17 16.06 -12.07
C SER A 730 -33.74 17.37 -11.54
N ASP A 731 -34.50 17.31 -10.45
CA ASP A 731 -34.90 18.50 -9.70
C ASP A 731 -35.20 18.15 -8.24
N ALA A 732 -34.49 18.83 -7.31
CA ALA A 732 -34.91 19.19 -5.95
C ALA A 732 -33.72 19.75 -5.15
N LEU A 733 -33.95 20.88 -4.47
CA LEU A 733 -33.22 21.36 -3.29
C LEU A 733 -31.70 21.62 -3.46
N ASP A 734 -31.38 22.85 -3.86
CA ASP A 734 -30.78 23.81 -2.91
C ASP A 734 -30.96 25.25 -3.43
N SER A 735 -32.10 25.87 -3.08
CA SER A 735 -32.41 27.26 -3.43
C SER A 735 -32.44 28.15 -2.17
N GLN A 736 -31.38 28.93 -1.96
CA GLN A 736 -31.43 30.26 -1.32
C GLN A 736 -30.05 30.94 -1.33
N PHE A 737 -30.06 32.28 -1.42
CA PHE A 737 -28.89 33.17 -1.44
C PHE A 737 -27.94 33.04 -2.65
N ASP A 738 -28.45 33.34 -3.84
CA ASP A 738 -27.62 33.96 -4.88
C ASP A 738 -27.93 35.47 -4.94
N PHE A 739 -26.93 36.29 -4.65
CA PHE A 739 -26.96 37.74 -4.76
C PHE A 739 -25.71 38.19 -5.54
N THR A 740 -25.59 37.71 -6.78
CA THR A 740 -24.48 38.07 -7.67
C THR A 740 -25.00 38.71 -8.95
N LEU A 741 -24.93 40.04 -9.01
CA LEU A 741 -25.18 40.81 -10.23
C LEU A 741 -24.25 40.36 -11.35
N GLY A 742 -24.78 40.28 -12.58
CA GLY A 742 -24.01 39.95 -13.78
C GLY A 742 -23.02 41.05 -14.14
N MET A 743 -21.81 40.99 -13.57
CA MET A 743 -20.65 41.80 -13.91
C MET A 743 -19.49 40.89 -14.34
N GLU A 744 -18.65 41.34 -15.27
CA GLU A 744 -17.43 40.65 -15.62
C GLU A 744 -16.54 40.47 -14.37
N PRO A 745 -16.09 39.24 -14.04
CA PRO A 745 -15.16 39.04 -12.94
C PRO A 745 -13.77 39.54 -13.36
N ILE A 746 -13.46 40.79 -13.02
CA ILE A 746 -12.13 41.42 -13.13
C ILE A 746 -11.08 40.44 -12.58
N LEU A 747 -10.31 39.82 -13.48
CA LEU A 747 -9.38 38.77 -13.11
C LEU A 747 -8.08 39.36 -12.54
N PRO A 748 -7.53 38.78 -11.46
CA PRO A 748 -6.17 39.09 -11.06
C PRO A 748 -5.21 38.64 -12.16
N VAL A 749 -4.51 39.59 -12.79
CA VAL A 749 -3.57 39.34 -13.89
C VAL A 749 -2.53 38.29 -13.48
N TYR A 750 -2.31 37.27 -14.29
CA TYR A 750 -1.35 36.20 -13.97
C TYR A 750 0.07 36.47 -14.48
N ALA A 751 0.23 37.41 -15.43
CA ALA A 751 1.51 37.98 -15.82
C ALA A 751 1.98 39.06 -14.83
N ALA A 752 3.28 39.22 -14.67
CA ALA A 752 3.85 40.29 -13.85
C ALA A 752 3.86 41.65 -14.58
N PRO A 753 3.69 42.81 -13.89
CA PRO A 753 3.61 44.12 -14.55
C PRO A 753 4.89 44.55 -15.29
N TRP A 754 6.03 43.94 -14.95
CA TRP A 754 7.34 44.16 -15.56
C TRP A 754 7.64 43.21 -16.74
N ALA A 755 6.64 42.52 -17.27
CA ALA A 755 6.77 41.80 -18.54
C ALA A 755 6.94 42.77 -19.72
N PRO A 756 7.72 42.43 -20.76
CA PRO A 756 7.87 43.28 -21.93
C PRO A 756 6.52 43.47 -22.67
N PRO A 757 6.28 44.65 -23.27
CA PRO A 757 5.03 44.95 -23.98
C PRO A 757 4.76 43.94 -25.10
N LEU A 758 3.50 43.87 -25.54
CA LEU A 758 3.13 43.11 -26.74
C LEU A 758 3.77 43.78 -27.97
N PRO A 759 4.52 43.05 -28.82
CA PRO A 759 5.08 43.60 -30.06
C PRO A 759 4.00 43.58 -31.16
N VAL A 760 2.90 44.29 -30.90
CA VAL A 760 1.77 44.48 -31.82
C VAL A 760 1.79 45.96 -32.22
N ALA A 761 1.90 46.23 -33.52
CA ALA A 761 1.83 47.60 -34.03
C ALA A 761 0.40 48.14 -33.84
N THR A 762 0.26 49.41 -33.49
CA THR A 762 -1.06 50.06 -33.39
C THR A 762 -1.00 51.47 -33.96
N VAL A 763 -1.76 51.69 -35.02
CA VAL A 763 -1.75 52.91 -35.85
C VAL A 763 -3.07 53.64 -35.66
N ILE A 764 -3.00 54.88 -35.18
CA ILE A 764 -4.18 55.75 -34.97
C ILE A 764 -3.95 57.04 -35.77
N PRO A 765 -4.31 57.06 -37.06
CA PRO A 765 -4.10 58.22 -37.92
C PRO A 765 -5.10 59.35 -37.61
N PRO A 766 -4.78 60.62 -37.96
CA PRO A 766 -5.75 61.70 -38.00
C PRO A 766 -6.99 61.34 -38.84
N LYS A 767 -8.19 61.77 -38.42
CA LYS A 767 -9.47 61.40 -39.08
C LYS A 767 -9.49 61.69 -40.59
N GLN A 768 -8.81 62.75 -41.03
CA GLN A 768 -8.72 63.17 -42.44
C GLN A 768 -7.85 62.23 -43.30
N SER A 769 -6.88 61.54 -42.71
CA SER A 769 -5.94 60.63 -43.40
C SER A 769 -6.16 59.15 -43.05
N ALA A 770 -7.21 58.83 -42.29
CA ALA A 770 -7.45 57.46 -41.85
C ALA A 770 -7.80 56.51 -43.02
N VAL A 771 -8.59 57.00 -43.98
CA VAL A 771 -8.96 56.24 -45.18
C VAL A 771 -7.77 56.06 -46.13
N SER A 772 -6.89 57.06 -46.27
CA SER A 772 -5.67 56.89 -47.07
C SER A 772 -4.71 55.88 -46.44
N VAL A 773 -4.46 55.96 -45.13
CA VAL A 773 -3.61 54.99 -44.41
C VAL A 773 -4.18 53.57 -44.48
N LEU A 774 -5.51 53.41 -44.42
CA LEU A 774 -6.15 52.12 -44.66
C LEU A 774 -5.91 51.60 -46.09
N ASN A 775 -6.02 52.48 -47.10
CA ASN A 775 -5.73 52.10 -48.48
C ASN A 775 -4.24 51.77 -48.71
N ASP A 776 -3.33 52.45 -48.03
CA ASP A 776 -1.89 52.16 -48.06
C ASP A 776 -1.60 50.73 -47.53
N PHE A 777 -2.23 50.34 -46.41
CA PHE A 777 -2.15 48.96 -45.89
C PHE A 777 -2.87 47.92 -46.78
N LEU A 778 -3.91 48.32 -47.53
CA LEU A 778 -4.61 47.44 -48.46
C LEU A 778 -3.93 47.31 -49.84
N ALA A 779 -2.94 48.17 -50.14
CA ALA A 779 -2.07 48.05 -51.30
C ALA A 779 -0.95 47.02 -51.10
N ASP A 780 -0.62 46.67 -49.85
CA ASP A 780 0.29 45.59 -49.49
C ASP A 780 -0.45 44.24 -49.55
N ASP A 781 -0.02 43.37 -50.49
CA ASP A 781 -0.66 42.07 -50.73
C ASP A 781 -0.48 41.07 -49.56
N ASP A 782 0.47 41.28 -48.65
CA ASP A 782 0.58 40.46 -47.42
C ASP A 782 -0.51 40.82 -46.41
N TYR A 783 -0.78 42.11 -46.20
CA TYR A 783 -1.84 42.57 -45.30
C TYR A 783 -3.24 42.40 -45.91
N ALA A 784 -3.42 42.68 -47.20
CA ALA A 784 -4.70 42.59 -47.91
C ALA A 784 -5.34 41.19 -47.93
N ARG A 785 -4.57 40.14 -47.63
CA ARG A 785 -5.03 38.74 -47.52
C ARG A 785 -5.61 38.41 -46.14
N ALA A 786 -5.28 39.18 -45.11
CA ALA A 786 -5.66 38.93 -43.72
C ALA A 786 -6.20 40.20 -43.02
N THR A 787 -6.95 41.02 -43.74
CA THR A 787 -7.67 42.18 -43.19
C THR A 787 -9.00 41.78 -42.56
N TRP A 788 -9.13 42.02 -41.26
CA TRP A 788 -10.35 41.77 -40.49
C TRP A 788 -10.92 43.07 -39.93
N TYR A 789 -12.21 43.30 -40.16
CA TYR A 789 -12.96 44.43 -39.60
C TYR A 789 -13.76 43.97 -38.38
N THR A 790 -13.77 44.74 -37.30
CA THR A 790 -14.35 44.32 -36.00
C THR A 790 -15.07 45.46 -35.29
N ASP A 791 -16.28 45.17 -34.81
CA ASP A 791 -17.19 46.12 -34.16
C ASP A 791 -18.03 45.44 -33.05
N GLY A 792 -18.67 46.25 -32.20
CA GLY A 792 -19.58 45.84 -31.13
C GLY A 792 -20.87 46.67 -31.13
N SER A 793 -21.98 46.06 -30.73
CA SER A 793 -23.30 46.72 -30.70
C SER A 793 -24.11 46.34 -29.45
N LEU A 794 -25.12 47.15 -29.14
CA LEU A 794 -26.02 46.99 -28.00
C LEU A 794 -27.46 47.32 -28.41
N LEU A 795 -28.32 46.31 -28.45
CA LEU A 795 -29.73 46.44 -28.84
C LEU A 795 -30.63 45.84 -27.77
N ALA A 796 -31.66 46.57 -27.33
CA ALA A 796 -32.64 46.13 -26.34
C ALA A 796 -32.04 45.57 -25.01
N GLY A 797 -30.83 46.01 -24.62
CA GLY A 797 -30.12 45.52 -23.44
C GLY A 797 -29.33 44.22 -23.63
N SER A 798 -29.18 43.76 -24.88
CA SER A 798 -28.32 42.66 -25.30
C SER A 798 -27.15 43.18 -26.14
N ALA A 799 -25.92 42.83 -25.76
CA ALA A 799 -24.69 43.17 -26.45
C ALA A 799 -24.23 42.03 -27.38
N GLY A 800 -23.59 42.42 -28.47
CA GLY A 800 -23.03 41.52 -29.47
C GLY A 800 -21.74 42.08 -30.04
N GLY A 801 -20.77 41.22 -30.32
CA GLY A 801 -19.56 41.56 -31.07
C GLY A 801 -19.55 40.90 -32.44
N ALA A 802 -18.75 41.42 -33.37
CA ALA A 802 -18.52 40.78 -34.65
C ALA A 802 -17.08 40.92 -35.18
N ALA A 803 -16.72 39.99 -36.05
CA ALA A 803 -15.50 40.01 -36.85
C ALA A 803 -15.80 39.60 -38.29
N VAL A 804 -15.34 40.38 -39.27
CA VAL A 804 -15.60 40.17 -40.71
C VAL A 804 -14.29 40.18 -41.48
N TRP A 805 -13.98 39.07 -42.15
CA TRP A 805 -12.81 38.96 -43.02
C TRP A 805 -13.15 39.45 -44.42
N VAL A 806 -12.37 40.40 -44.93
CA VAL A 806 -12.56 40.96 -46.27
C VAL A 806 -11.24 40.90 -47.03
N VAL A 807 -11.26 40.32 -48.23
CA VAL A 807 -10.12 40.24 -49.14
C VAL A 807 -10.52 40.85 -50.48
N LYS A 808 -9.79 41.89 -50.91
CA LYS A 808 -10.01 42.64 -52.17
C LYS A 808 -11.50 42.94 -52.44
N GLY A 809 -12.16 43.52 -51.42
CA GLY A 809 -13.58 43.92 -51.45
C GLY A 809 -14.61 42.81 -51.24
N ARG A 810 -14.20 41.55 -51.09
CA ARG A 810 -15.11 40.39 -50.92
C ARG A 810 -15.05 39.83 -49.52
N VAL A 811 -16.21 39.67 -48.87
CA VAL A 811 -16.33 38.99 -47.58
C VAL A 811 -15.97 37.51 -47.73
N GLN A 812 -15.06 37.03 -46.90
CA GLN A 812 -14.67 35.62 -46.83
C GLN A 812 -15.33 34.89 -45.65
N ALA A 813 -15.49 35.59 -44.51
CA ALA A 813 -16.10 35.05 -43.30
C ALA A 813 -16.79 36.16 -42.48
N ARG A 814 -17.82 35.79 -41.70
CA ARG A 814 -18.40 36.60 -40.64
C ARG A 814 -18.50 35.76 -39.36
N ILE A 815 -18.10 36.32 -38.23
CA ILE A 815 -18.22 35.72 -36.90
C ILE A 815 -19.17 36.62 -36.11
N LEU A 816 -20.31 36.07 -35.66
CA LEU A 816 -21.29 36.75 -34.81
C LEU A 816 -21.13 36.24 -33.38
N ILE A 817 -21.09 37.14 -32.40
CA ILE A 817 -20.65 36.83 -31.04
C ILE A 817 -21.67 37.33 -30.00
N PRO A 818 -22.68 36.52 -29.63
CA PRO A 818 -23.66 36.90 -28.61
C PRO A 818 -23.05 36.95 -27.21
N LEU A 819 -23.16 38.12 -26.56
CA LEU A 819 -22.72 38.32 -25.17
C LEU A 819 -23.90 38.37 -24.19
N GLY A 820 -25.12 38.67 -24.66
CA GLY A 820 -26.28 38.86 -23.79
C GLY A 820 -26.16 40.16 -23.00
N LYS A 821 -26.45 40.17 -21.70
CA LYS A 821 -26.37 41.41 -20.89
C LYS A 821 -24.90 41.83 -20.70
N GLY A 822 -24.46 42.84 -21.45
CA GLY A 822 -23.10 43.40 -21.42
C GLY A 822 -23.04 44.80 -22.04
N GLN A 823 -21.83 45.33 -22.26
CA GLN A 823 -21.60 46.66 -22.85
C GLN A 823 -21.06 46.60 -24.29
N VAL A 824 -21.25 47.66 -25.08
CA VAL A 824 -20.72 47.80 -26.46
C VAL A 824 -19.22 47.49 -26.51
N ALA A 825 -18.44 48.07 -25.59
CA ALA A 825 -16.99 47.87 -25.46
C ALA A 825 -16.56 46.42 -25.20
N GLU A 826 -17.45 45.55 -24.71
CA GLU A 826 -17.16 44.12 -24.62
C GLU A 826 -17.28 43.43 -25.98
N GLY A 827 -18.25 43.84 -26.81
CA GLY A 827 -18.43 43.38 -28.18
C GLY A 827 -17.26 43.78 -29.07
N GLU A 828 -16.80 45.03 -28.97
CA GLU A 828 -15.62 45.56 -29.66
C GLU A 828 -14.37 44.69 -29.39
N ILE A 829 -14.06 44.45 -28.11
CA ILE A 829 -12.85 43.70 -27.70
C ILE A 829 -12.96 42.21 -28.05
N GLU A 830 -14.14 41.62 -27.94
CA GLU A 830 -14.37 40.22 -28.34
C GLU A 830 -14.30 40.05 -29.87
N GLY A 831 -14.75 41.04 -30.66
CA GLY A 831 -14.55 41.09 -32.11
C GLY A 831 -13.07 41.05 -32.50
N ILE A 832 -12.26 41.93 -31.92
CA ILE A 832 -10.79 41.97 -32.11
C ILE A 832 -10.16 40.62 -31.71
N LEU A 833 -10.59 40.03 -30.60
CA LEU A 833 -10.11 38.74 -30.13
C LEU A 833 -10.43 37.61 -31.14
N LYS A 834 -11.66 37.54 -31.65
CA LYS A 834 -12.12 36.49 -32.58
C LYS A 834 -11.53 36.63 -33.98
N ALA A 835 -11.38 37.85 -34.48
CA ALA A 835 -10.65 38.12 -35.72
C ALA A 835 -9.22 37.59 -35.64
N THR A 836 -8.51 37.92 -34.56
CA THR A 836 -7.12 37.52 -34.36
C THR A 836 -7.00 36.01 -34.12
N GLU A 837 -7.91 35.39 -33.36
CA GLU A 837 -7.97 33.93 -33.18
C GLU A 837 -8.13 33.21 -34.52
N ARG A 838 -9.02 33.72 -35.39
CA ARG A 838 -9.31 33.09 -36.67
C ARG A 838 -8.16 33.26 -37.67
N ALA A 839 -7.62 34.47 -37.84
CA ALA A 839 -6.44 34.72 -38.68
C ALA A 839 -5.22 33.85 -38.29
N LEU A 840 -4.99 33.68 -36.98
CA LEU A 840 -3.92 32.82 -36.45
C LEU A 840 -4.21 31.31 -36.60
N SER A 841 -5.47 30.91 -36.79
CA SER A 841 -5.85 29.53 -37.12
C SER A 841 -5.73 29.22 -38.61
N GLU A 842 -5.81 30.23 -39.46
CA GLU A 842 -5.66 30.15 -40.92
C GLU A 842 -4.19 30.29 -41.37
N GLY A 843 -3.27 30.58 -40.45
CA GLY A 843 -1.83 30.61 -40.72
C GLY A 843 -1.32 31.93 -41.30
N ALA A 844 -1.99 33.05 -41.03
CA ALA A 844 -1.55 34.37 -41.49
C ALA A 844 -0.32 34.87 -40.72
N ASP A 845 0.78 35.14 -41.44
CA ASP A 845 2.02 35.73 -40.89
C ASP A 845 2.01 37.27 -40.84
N HIS A 846 1.14 37.92 -41.62
CA HIS A 846 0.80 39.33 -41.51
C HIS A 846 -0.70 39.42 -41.22
N ILE A 847 -1.11 40.22 -40.24
CA ILE A 847 -2.52 40.38 -39.83
C ILE A 847 -2.83 41.86 -39.65
N LEU A 848 -3.88 42.35 -40.30
CA LEU A 848 -4.42 43.70 -40.14
C LEU A 848 -5.79 43.61 -39.44
N ILE A 849 -5.90 44.14 -38.23
CA ILE A 849 -7.20 44.30 -37.55
C ILE A 849 -7.63 45.77 -37.65
N VAL A 850 -8.79 46.01 -38.25
CA VAL A 850 -9.38 47.34 -38.43
C VAL A 850 -10.60 47.48 -37.51
N SER A 851 -10.61 48.52 -36.68
CA SER A 851 -11.73 48.85 -35.80
C SER A 851 -11.85 50.35 -35.61
N ASP A 852 -13.06 50.86 -35.47
CA ASP A 852 -13.35 52.26 -35.18
C ASP A 852 -13.39 52.58 -33.68
N SER A 853 -13.31 51.57 -32.80
CA SER A 853 -13.11 51.80 -31.37
C SER A 853 -11.64 51.98 -31.02
N GLN A 854 -11.20 53.25 -30.92
CA GLN A 854 -9.94 53.58 -30.26
C GLN A 854 -9.89 53.06 -28.80
N VAL A 855 -11.05 52.92 -28.16
CA VAL A 855 -11.15 52.44 -26.77
C VAL A 855 -10.92 50.93 -26.72
N GLY A 856 -11.44 50.15 -27.68
CA GLY A 856 -11.22 48.71 -27.81
C GLY A 856 -9.78 48.36 -28.23
N LEU A 857 -9.19 49.14 -29.15
CA LEU A 857 -7.77 48.97 -29.53
C LEU A 857 -6.82 49.27 -28.35
N LYS A 858 -7.05 50.37 -27.60
CA LYS A 858 -6.36 50.64 -26.32
C LYS A 858 -6.80 49.67 -25.20
N ALA A 859 -7.98 49.06 -25.39
CA ALA A 859 -8.63 48.00 -24.62
C ALA A 859 -7.75 46.76 -24.44
N ILE A 860 -7.22 46.27 -25.56
CA ILE A 860 -6.65 44.92 -25.66
C ILE A 860 -5.14 44.87 -25.39
N LEU A 861 -4.43 45.99 -25.56
CA LEU A 861 -2.98 46.11 -25.38
C LEU A 861 -2.51 46.17 -23.91
N THR A 862 -3.44 46.32 -22.95
CA THR A 862 -3.10 46.32 -21.52
C THR A 862 -4.05 45.41 -20.75
N THR A 863 -3.49 44.56 -19.89
CA THR A 863 -4.25 43.63 -19.05
C THR A 863 -4.67 44.23 -17.70
N HIS A 864 -4.64 45.56 -17.54
CA HIS A 864 -4.96 46.21 -16.26
C HIS A 864 -6.41 45.95 -15.80
N PRO A 865 -6.73 46.08 -14.49
CA PRO A 865 -8.09 45.86 -13.99
C PRO A 865 -9.10 46.88 -14.54
N ARG A 866 -9.96 46.45 -15.48
CA ARG A 866 -11.05 47.22 -16.11
C ARG A 866 -12.10 46.26 -16.70
N ALA A 867 -13.21 46.80 -17.22
CA ALA A 867 -14.09 46.03 -18.10
C ALA A 867 -13.33 45.60 -19.39
N GLY A 868 -13.66 44.44 -19.93
CA GLY A 868 -12.96 43.79 -21.05
C GLY A 868 -11.64 43.08 -20.68
N GLN A 869 -11.23 43.08 -19.41
CA GLN A 869 -9.92 42.59 -18.98
C GLN A 869 -9.73 41.08 -19.25
N PHE A 870 -10.77 40.25 -19.08
CA PHE A 870 -10.71 38.82 -19.37
C PHE A 870 -10.21 38.55 -20.80
N ARG A 871 -10.77 39.31 -21.75
CA ARG A 871 -10.52 39.23 -23.19
C ARG A 871 -9.14 39.75 -23.57
N ALA A 872 -8.70 40.87 -22.95
CA ALA A 872 -7.33 41.37 -23.08
C ALA A 872 -6.28 40.36 -22.59
N ILE A 873 -6.57 39.63 -21.50
CA ILE A 873 -5.69 38.55 -21.00
C ILE A 873 -5.65 37.37 -21.98
N GLN A 874 -6.77 37.00 -22.60
CA GLN A 874 -6.79 35.95 -23.64
C GLN A 874 -5.99 36.36 -24.88
N TYR A 875 -6.10 37.62 -25.32
CA TYR A 875 -5.35 38.15 -26.45
C TYR A 875 -3.83 38.12 -26.22
N ASP A 876 -3.34 38.62 -25.08
CA ASP A 876 -1.90 38.58 -24.74
C ASP A 876 -1.35 37.15 -24.79
N GLN A 877 -2.07 36.20 -24.17
CA GLN A 877 -1.69 34.79 -24.14
C GLN A 877 -1.67 34.18 -25.56
N MET A 878 -2.67 34.48 -26.37
CA MET A 878 -2.81 33.99 -27.74
C MET A 878 -1.69 34.52 -28.66
N VAL A 879 -1.49 35.84 -28.70
CA VAL A 879 -0.47 36.51 -29.53
C VAL A 879 0.93 36.02 -29.16
N ARG A 880 1.28 35.99 -27.87
CA ARG A 880 2.58 35.46 -27.42
C ARG A 880 2.75 33.96 -27.68
N SER A 881 1.66 33.20 -27.81
CA SER A 881 1.71 31.78 -28.20
C SER A 881 1.77 31.56 -29.72
N ALA A 882 1.37 32.53 -30.52
CA ALA A 882 1.61 32.53 -31.95
C ALA A 882 3.05 32.95 -32.29
N MET A 883 3.56 34.02 -31.69
CA MET A 883 4.93 34.52 -31.94
C MET A 883 6.03 33.53 -31.51
N ARG A 884 5.77 32.66 -30.52
CA ARG A 884 6.65 31.52 -30.18
C ARG A 884 6.67 30.40 -31.24
N ARG A 885 5.70 30.36 -32.15
CA ARG A 885 5.61 29.38 -33.25
C ARG A 885 6.08 29.97 -34.58
N CYS A 886 5.75 31.23 -34.84
CA CYS A 886 6.21 32.00 -35.99
C CYS A 886 6.88 33.31 -35.53
N PRO A 887 8.23 33.39 -35.51
CA PRO A 887 8.95 34.61 -35.12
C PRO A 887 8.81 35.78 -36.10
N SER A 888 8.40 35.52 -37.35
CA SER A 888 8.14 36.54 -38.38
C SER A 888 6.75 37.19 -38.31
N LEU A 889 5.87 36.68 -37.44
CA LEU A 889 4.48 37.12 -37.32
C LEU A 889 4.35 38.62 -36.97
N ARG A 890 3.70 39.38 -37.85
CA ARG A 890 3.35 40.79 -37.66
C ARG A 890 1.84 40.95 -37.46
N ILE A 891 1.45 41.58 -36.36
CA ILE A 891 0.06 41.97 -36.10
C ILE A 891 0.01 43.49 -36.02
N THR A 892 -0.87 44.10 -36.83
CA THR A 892 -1.09 45.54 -36.90
C THR A 892 -2.55 45.85 -36.62
N ASN A 893 -2.80 46.64 -35.59
CA ASN A 893 -4.11 47.20 -35.29
C ASN A 893 -4.21 48.58 -35.92
N LEU A 894 -5.24 48.86 -36.71
CA LEU A 894 -5.46 50.13 -37.38
C LEU A 894 -6.82 50.73 -36.96
N TRP A 895 -6.81 52.00 -36.58
CA TRP A 895 -8.04 52.75 -36.33
C TRP A 895 -8.61 53.37 -37.61
N THR A 896 -9.93 53.24 -37.82
CA THR A 896 -10.69 53.90 -38.89
C THR A 896 -11.89 54.69 -38.31
N PRO A 897 -12.37 55.79 -38.92
CA PRO A 897 -13.56 56.48 -38.44
C PRO A 897 -14.87 55.78 -38.86
N ALA A 898 -15.78 55.59 -37.91
CA ALA A 898 -17.13 55.07 -38.14
C ALA A 898 -17.95 55.90 -39.16
N HIS A 899 -18.81 55.23 -39.91
CA HIS A 899 -19.79 55.79 -40.86
C HIS A 899 -19.23 56.70 -41.96
N ILE A 900 -18.05 56.38 -42.51
CA ILE A 900 -17.45 57.09 -43.67
C ILE A 900 -17.24 56.14 -44.86
N GLY A 901 -18.27 55.39 -45.26
CA GLY A 901 -18.29 54.60 -46.50
C GLY A 901 -17.31 53.43 -46.55
N THR A 902 -16.72 53.04 -45.41
CA THR A 902 -15.74 51.95 -45.35
C THR A 902 -16.47 50.62 -45.27
N THR A 903 -16.73 50.02 -46.44
CA THR A 903 -17.59 48.85 -46.60
C THR A 903 -17.28 47.69 -45.63
N GLY A 904 -16.00 47.44 -45.33
CA GLY A 904 -15.62 46.41 -44.36
C GLY A 904 -16.09 46.68 -42.93
N ASN A 905 -16.08 47.95 -42.50
CA ASN A 905 -16.51 48.37 -41.16
C ASN A 905 -18.04 48.37 -41.04
N GLU A 906 -18.74 48.83 -42.08
CA GLU A 906 -20.21 48.81 -42.16
C GLU A 906 -20.77 47.38 -42.10
N LEU A 907 -20.06 46.43 -42.73
CA LEU A 907 -20.38 45.00 -42.64
C LEU A 907 -20.09 44.37 -41.26
N ALA A 908 -19.20 44.97 -40.46
CA ALA A 908 -18.95 44.55 -39.08
C ALA A 908 -20.04 45.08 -38.13
N ASP A 909 -20.47 46.33 -38.29
CA ASP A 909 -21.60 46.95 -37.57
C ASP A 909 -22.90 46.14 -37.75
N ASP A 910 -23.27 45.84 -39.00
CA ASP A 910 -24.43 44.98 -39.30
C ASP A 910 -24.32 43.57 -38.68
N ALA A 911 -23.13 42.99 -38.64
CA ALA A 911 -22.90 41.70 -38.01
C ALA A 911 -22.95 41.78 -36.47
N ALA A 912 -22.50 42.88 -35.87
CA ALA A 912 -22.54 43.11 -34.43
C ALA A 912 -23.99 43.33 -33.95
N LYS A 913 -24.80 44.08 -34.71
CA LYS A 913 -26.26 44.19 -34.52
C LYS A 913 -26.95 42.83 -34.62
N ALA A 914 -26.61 42.01 -35.62
CA ALA A 914 -27.18 40.66 -35.75
C ALA A 914 -26.80 39.74 -34.57
N ALA A 915 -25.61 39.91 -33.99
CA ALA A 915 -25.13 39.13 -32.86
C ALA A 915 -25.91 39.39 -31.55
N THR A 916 -26.52 40.57 -31.35
CA THR A 916 -27.29 40.88 -30.13
C THR A 916 -28.54 40.00 -29.98
N LEU A 917 -29.01 39.39 -31.07
CA LEU A 917 -30.25 38.61 -31.15
C LEU A 917 -30.07 37.11 -30.85
N LEU A 918 -28.84 36.66 -30.56
CA LEU A 918 -28.51 35.25 -30.35
C LEU A 918 -28.25 34.94 -28.85
N PRO A 919 -28.48 33.69 -28.38
CA PRO A 919 -28.32 33.33 -26.96
C PRO A 919 -26.84 33.18 -26.54
N PRO A 920 -26.47 33.54 -25.29
CA PRO A 920 -25.09 33.49 -24.80
C PRO A 920 -24.61 32.08 -24.43
N THR A 921 -23.29 31.87 -24.44
CA THR A 921 -22.64 30.56 -24.19
C THR A 921 -22.18 30.38 -22.73
N ALA A 922 -22.40 29.20 -22.14
CA ALA A 922 -22.21 28.94 -20.70
C ALA A 922 -20.79 28.42 -20.31
N LEU A 923 -20.41 28.63 -19.05
CA LEU A 923 -19.11 28.25 -18.46
C LEU A 923 -19.25 27.28 -17.27
N VAL A 924 -18.24 26.42 -17.07
CA VAL A 924 -18.30 25.25 -16.15
C VAL A 924 -17.52 25.46 -14.84
N SER A 925 -18.01 24.83 -13.76
CA SER A 925 -17.65 25.06 -12.35
C SER A 925 -16.25 24.61 -11.92
N SER A 926 -15.84 25.01 -10.69
CA SER A 926 -14.45 24.95 -10.24
C SER A 926 -14.21 24.20 -8.92
N THR A 927 -13.54 23.05 -8.98
CA THR A 927 -12.84 22.46 -7.83
C THR A 927 -11.43 22.01 -8.21
N GLY A 928 -10.45 22.24 -7.32
CA GLY A 928 -9.04 21.89 -7.55
C GLY A 928 -8.29 22.75 -8.59
N ARG A 929 -8.90 23.82 -9.10
CA ARG A 929 -8.34 24.70 -10.15
C ARG A 929 -6.92 25.19 -9.79
N GLY A 930 -6.73 25.69 -8.56
CA GLY A 930 -5.47 26.28 -8.09
C GLY A 930 -4.19 25.43 -8.20
N LEU A 931 -4.28 24.09 -8.22
CA LEU A 931 -3.12 23.24 -8.54
C LEU A 931 -3.12 22.79 -10.01
N ARG A 932 -4.29 22.56 -10.63
CA ARG A 932 -4.39 22.23 -12.07
C ARG A 932 -3.82 23.34 -12.97
N GLU A 933 -4.02 24.60 -12.58
CA GLU A 933 -3.40 25.80 -13.15
C GLU A 933 -1.86 25.70 -13.21
N ILE A 934 -1.24 25.08 -12.19
CA ILE A 934 0.21 25.00 -12.06
C ILE A 934 0.74 23.70 -12.70
N ASP A 935 0.15 22.57 -12.34
CA ASP A 935 0.53 21.24 -12.82
C ASP A 935 -0.67 20.28 -12.98
N ASN A 936 -1.00 19.99 -14.23
CA ASN A 936 -2.01 19.00 -14.61
C ASN A 936 -1.50 17.55 -14.51
N SER A 937 -0.20 17.30 -14.44
CA SER A 937 0.42 15.96 -14.47
C SER A 937 -0.08 15.01 -13.37
N PRO A 938 -0.12 13.68 -13.61
CA PRO A 938 -0.34 12.70 -12.54
C PRO A 938 0.83 12.70 -11.52
N PRO A 939 0.65 12.13 -10.30
CA PRO A 939 1.71 12.07 -9.28
C PRO A 939 2.96 11.32 -9.78
N SER A 940 3.99 12.07 -10.18
CA SER A 940 5.12 11.55 -10.97
C SER A 940 6.40 11.32 -10.17
N VAL A 941 7.40 10.70 -10.81
CA VAL A 941 8.79 10.63 -10.27
C VAL A 941 9.45 12.01 -10.30
N ILE A 942 9.13 12.83 -11.30
CA ILE A 942 9.73 14.15 -11.54
C ILE A 942 9.37 15.14 -10.41
N LEU A 943 8.15 15.06 -9.88
CA LEU A 943 7.68 15.83 -8.71
C LEU A 943 8.43 15.53 -7.39
N ARG A 944 9.37 14.58 -7.37
CA ARG A 944 10.28 14.39 -6.22
C ARG A 944 11.33 15.50 -6.15
N SER A 945 11.95 15.81 -7.30
CA SER A 945 13.13 16.67 -7.43
C SER A 945 13.06 18.05 -6.75
N PRO A 946 12.01 18.88 -6.92
CA PRO A 946 12.06 20.25 -6.41
C PRO A 946 12.16 20.31 -4.89
N TYR A 947 11.44 19.44 -4.18
CA TYR A 947 11.38 19.47 -2.72
C TYR A 947 12.65 18.98 -2.01
N ASP A 948 13.45 18.13 -2.65
CA ASP A 948 14.70 17.63 -2.04
C ASP A 948 15.84 18.66 -2.11
N SER A 949 15.74 19.63 -3.04
CA SER A 949 16.69 20.72 -3.25
C SER A 949 16.70 21.79 -2.15
N PHE A 950 15.72 21.76 -1.24
CA PHE A 950 15.57 22.72 -0.15
C PHE A 950 16.25 22.25 1.15
N ALA A 951 16.74 23.22 1.93
CA ALA A 951 17.36 22.96 3.24
C ALA A 951 16.32 22.91 4.39
N SER A 952 15.22 23.67 4.29
CA SER A 952 14.25 23.87 5.36
C SER A 952 12.88 23.28 5.03
N ARG A 953 12.29 22.59 6.02
CA ARG A 953 10.96 21.97 5.94
C ARG A 953 9.82 22.99 6.07
N ALA A 954 10.07 24.15 6.68
CA ALA A 954 9.10 25.26 6.69
C ALA A 954 8.87 25.79 5.26
N ASP A 955 9.95 25.94 4.50
CA ASP A 955 9.94 26.49 3.15
C ASP A 955 9.20 25.55 2.19
N ILE A 956 9.47 24.25 2.26
CA ILE A 956 8.70 23.19 1.58
C ILE A 956 7.19 23.33 1.84
N SER A 957 6.81 23.54 3.10
CA SER A 957 5.41 23.69 3.52
C SER A 957 4.77 24.96 2.95
N LEU A 958 5.50 26.07 2.92
CA LEU A 958 5.05 27.32 2.30
C LEU A 958 4.89 27.19 0.78
N ILE A 959 5.82 26.51 0.08
CA ILE A 959 5.69 26.22 -1.36
C ILE A 959 4.47 25.34 -1.63
N CYS A 960 4.21 24.29 -0.85
CA CYS A 960 3.00 23.47 -0.99
C CYS A 960 1.71 24.28 -0.70
N GLN A 961 1.73 25.16 0.30
CA GLN A 961 0.61 26.03 0.63
C GLN A 961 0.28 27.01 -0.52
N LEU A 962 1.29 27.61 -1.14
CA LEU A 962 1.13 28.49 -2.31
C LEU A 962 0.69 27.72 -3.57
N ARG A 963 1.28 26.56 -3.85
CA ARG A 963 0.91 25.68 -4.98
C ARG A 963 -0.54 25.20 -4.90
N THR A 964 -1.04 24.92 -3.69
CA THR A 964 -2.42 24.45 -3.51
C THR A 964 -3.47 25.57 -3.36
N ASP A 965 -3.06 26.84 -3.23
CA ASP A 965 -3.86 28.03 -2.85
C ASP A 965 -4.35 28.07 -1.38
N PHE A 966 -4.04 27.04 -0.58
CA PHE A 966 -4.37 27.01 0.85
C PHE A 966 -3.17 27.55 1.66
N SER A 967 -3.05 28.87 1.77
CA SER A 967 -1.87 29.57 2.34
C SER A 967 -2.21 30.55 3.48
N GLN A 968 -1.22 31.17 4.10
CA GLN A 968 -1.42 32.12 5.22
C GLN A 968 -1.67 33.57 4.76
N LEU A 969 -1.95 33.79 3.48
CA LEU A 969 -2.33 35.10 2.93
C LEU A 969 -3.79 35.42 3.25
N ASN A 970 -4.13 36.70 3.39
CA ASN A 970 -5.40 37.14 3.97
C ASN A 970 -6.63 36.72 3.16
N ALA A 971 -6.57 36.62 1.83
CA ALA A 971 -7.71 36.13 1.04
C ALA A 971 -8.05 34.64 1.29
N HIS A 972 -7.10 33.81 1.72
CA HIS A 972 -7.40 32.45 2.20
C HIS A 972 -7.79 32.44 3.69
N ARG A 973 -7.10 33.23 4.52
CA ARG A 973 -7.46 33.35 5.95
C ARG A 973 -8.89 33.87 6.16
N PHE A 974 -9.34 34.82 5.35
CA PHE A 974 -10.70 35.38 5.40
C PHE A 974 -11.74 34.33 5.00
N ARG A 975 -11.51 33.58 3.91
CA ARG A 975 -12.32 32.39 3.55
C ARG A 975 -12.39 31.35 4.70
N CYS A 976 -11.36 31.24 5.51
CA CYS A 976 -11.33 30.39 6.72
C CYS A 976 -11.81 31.08 8.02
N ARG A 977 -12.30 32.33 7.98
CA ARG A 977 -12.71 33.15 9.15
C ARG A 977 -11.59 33.34 10.20
N LEU A 978 -10.32 33.43 9.75
CA LEU A 978 -9.09 33.63 10.55
C LEU A 978 -8.52 35.07 10.45
N THR A 979 -9.28 36.00 9.89
CA THR A 979 -9.05 37.45 9.83
C THR A 979 -10.39 38.12 9.54
N GLN A 980 -10.54 39.39 9.92
CA GLN A 980 -11.73 40.21 9.65
C GLN A 980 -11.75 40.80 8.23
N SER A 981 -10.61 40.83 7.53
CA SER A 981 -10.49 41.38 6.18
C SER A 981 -9.63 40.50 5.26
N PRO A 982 -9.97 40.36 3.96
CA PRO A 982 -9.15 39.69 2.97
C PRO A 982 -7.98 40.56 2.43
N ALA A 983 -7.92 41.84 2.79
CA ALA A 983 -6.96 42.80 2.23
C ALA A 983 -5.50 42.54 2.62
N CYS A 984 -4.56 43.09 1.85
CA CYS A 984 -3.13 42.99 2.14
C CYS A 984 -2.67 44.02 3.18
N ASP A 985 -2.21 43.53 4.33
CA ASP A 985 -1.72 44.33 5.46
C ASP A 985 -0.57 45.30 5.08
N ALA A 986 0.14 45.03 3.98
CA ALA A 986 1.31 45.79 3.54
C ALA A 986 1.03 46.89 2.50
N CYS A 987 -0.13 46.88 1.84
CA CYS A 987 -0.44 47.85 0.76
C CYS A 987 -1.93 48.17 0.55
N GLY A 988 -2.82 47.72 1.44
CA GLY A 988 -4.27 48.03 1.38
C GLY A 988 -5.06 47.36 0.25
N THR A 989 -4.43 46.66 -0.69
CA THR A 989 -5.13 45.99 -1.81
C THR A 989 -6.17 45.01 -1.29
N ALA A 990 -7.42 45.11 -1.79
CA ALA A 990 -8.61 44.47 -1.24
C ALA A 990 -8.54 42.93 -1.07
N PHE A 991 -7.74 42.23 -1.88
CA PHE A 991 -7.55 40.77 -1.76
C PHE A 991 -6.08 40.37 -1.82
N GLU A 992 -5.53 39.95 -0.68
CA GLU A 992 -4.20 39.35 -0.62
C GLU A 992 -4.22 37.90 -1.11
N THR A 993 -4.16 37.73 -2.43
CA THR A 993 -4.01 36.42 -3.09
C THR A 993 -2.55 36.04 -3.26
N ARG A 994 -2.27 34.76 -3.58
CA ARG A 994 -0.93 34.30 -3.98
C ARG A 994 -0.38 35.08 -5.19
N ILE A 995 -1.25 35.50 -6.09
CA ILE A 995 -0.91 36.25 -7.31
C ILE A 995 -0.50 37.67 -6.92
N HIS A 996 -1.30 38.34 -6.09
CA HIS A 996 -1.00 39.67 -5.57
C HIS A 996 0.32 39.69 -4.81
N TYR A 997 0.49 38.80 -3.83
CA TYR A 997 1.71 38.72 -3.02
C TYR A 997 2.98 38.55 -3.88
N LEU A 998 2.97 37.57 -4.79
CA LEU A 998 4.15 37.24 -5.61
C LEU A 998 4.44 38.31 -6.68
N LEU A 999 3.44 38.77 -7.42
CA LEU A 999 3.63 39.55 -8.65
C LEU A 999 3.34 41.05 -8.51
N HIS A 1000 2.28 41.45 -7.79
CA HIS A 1000 1.67 42.78 -7.92
C HIS A 1000 1.77 43.68 -6.69
N CYS A 1001 2.02 43.14 -5.50
CA CYS A 1001 2.07 43.92 -4.27
C CYS A 1001 3.23 44.94 -4.32
N PRO A 1002 2.98 46.27 -4.30
CA PRO A 1002 4.06 47.27 -4.43
C PRO A 1002 5.00 47.25 -3.23
N ALA A 1003 4.49 46.97 -2.02
CA ALA A 1003 5.28 46.87 -0.79
C ALA A 1003 6.35 45.74 -0.80
N TYR A 1004 6.27 44.79 -1.74
CA TYR A 1004 7.29 43.75 -1.94
C TYR A 1004 8.07 43.91 -3.26
N GLU A 1005 7.86 44.99 -4.01
CA GLU A 1005 8.51 45.22 -5.29
C GLU A 1005 10.04 45.33 -5.22
N PRO A 1006 10.64 46.04 -4.23
CA PRO A 1006 12.11 46.07 -4.05
C PRO A 1006 12.76 44.69 -3.80
N LEU A 1007 11.95 43.67 -3.49
CA LEU A 1007 12.42 42.30 -3.23
C LEU A 1007 12.33 41.39 -4.47
N ARG A 1008 11.75 41.85 -5.59
CA ARG A 1008 11.60 41.08 -6.84
C ARG A 1008 12.85 40.97 -7.74
N PRO A 1009 13.87 41.86 -7.72
CA PRO A 1009 15.03 41.72 -8.61
C PRO A 1009 15.76 40.35 -8.55
N PRO A 1010 15.94 39.69 -7.39
CA PRO A 1010 16.50 38.33 -7.35
C PRO A 1010 15.61 37.26 -8.02
N LEU A 1011 14.29 37.44 -8.06
CA LEU A 1011 13.37 36.58 -8.81
C LEU A 1011 13.48 36.83 -10.31
N GLN A 1012 13.51 38.10 -10.74
CA GLN A 1012 13.68 38.50 -12.14
C GLN A 1012 15.01 37.97 -12.72
N ALA A 1013 16.12 38.16 -12.00
CA ALA A 1013 17.43 37.63 -12.37
C ALA A 1013 17.46 36.09 -12.45
N ALA A 1014 16.65 35.40 -11.64
CA ALA A 1014 16.54 33.94 -11.67
C ALA A 1014 15.68 33.43 -12.83
N SER A 1015 14.70 34.19 -13.32
CA SER A 1015 13.94 33.84 -14.55
C SER A 1015 14.77 34.01 -15.81
N TYR A 1016 15.56 35.08 -15.93
CA TYR A 1016 16.48 35.25 -17.06
C TYR A 1016 17.52 34.11 -17.10
N LYS A 1017 18.12 33.73 -15.96
CA LYS A 1017 19.04 32.58 -15.84
C LYS A 1017 18.37 31.19 -15.94
N ALA A 1018 17.08 31.15 -16.27
CA ALA A 1018 16.30 29.93 -16.41
C ALA A 1018 15.76 29.68 -17.82
N ASP A 1019 16.08 30.56 -18.79
CA ASP A 1019 15.57 30.53 -20.18
C ASP A 1019 14.04 30.54 -20.25
N ILE A 1020 13.41 31.19 -19.28
CA ILE A 1020 11.96 31.40 -19.25
C ILE A 1020 11.66 32.64 -20.11
N LEU A 1021 11.63 32.41 -21.43
CA LEU A 1021 11.42 33.39 -22.50
C LEU A 1021 9.95 33.87 -22.59
N GLY A 1022 9.36 34.26 -21.46
CA GLY A 1022 7.96 34.69 -21.38
C GLY A 1022 7.65 35.43 -20.07
N ALA A 1023 6.44 35.99 -19.98
CA ALA A 1023 5.99 36.70 -18.78
C ALA A 1023 6.02 35.75 -17.57
N VAL A 1024 6.71 36.16 -16.51
CA VAL A 1024 6.91 35.32 -15.31
C VAL A 1024 5.61 35.27 -14.52
N ASP A 1025 4.94 34.12 -14.60
CA ASP A 1025 3.67 33.87 -13.95
C ASP A 1025 3.80 33.05 -12.65
N VAL A 1026 2.69 32.97 -11.91
CA VAL A 1026 2.60 32.20 -10.65
C VAL A 1026 2.93 30.72 -10.88
N ARG A 1027 2.60 30.17 -12.06
CA ARG A 1027 2.92 28.79 -12.42
C ARG A 1027 4.42 28.58 -12.55
N SER A 1028 5.13 29.42 -13.30
CA SER A 1028 6.58 29.32 -13.50
C SER A 1028 7.33 29.42 -12.17
N LEU A 1029 6.98 30.42 -11.34
CA LEU A 1029 7.56 30.63 -10.01
C LEU A 1029 7.39 29.41 -9.08
N LEU A 1030 6.22 28.76 -9.10
CA LEU A 1030 5.88 27.66 -8.18
C LEU A 1030 6.18 26.26 -8.74
N SER A 1031 6.50 26.12 -10.02
CA SER A 1031 6.81 24.82 -10.66
C SER A 1031 8.30 24.64 -10.97
N HIS A 1032 9.01 25.69 -11.38
CA HIS A 1032 10.34 25.53 -11.97
C HIS A 1032 11.46 25.39 -10.91
N PRO A 1033 12.26 24.30 -10.90
CA PRO A 1033 13.27 24.05 -9.85
C PRO A 1033 14.35 25.14 -9.69
N LYS A 1034 14.74 25.83 -10.78
CA LYS A 1034 15.68 26.96 -10.69
C LYS A 1034 15.06 28.17 -9.94
N LEU A 1035 13.80 28.50 -10.23
CA LEU A 1035 13.09 29.65 -9.63
C LEU A 1035 12.73 29.44 -8.16
N LEU A 1036 12.36 28.21 -7.79
CA LEU A 1036 11.92 27.87 -6.45
C LEU A 1036 12.90 28.26 -5.33
N LYS A 1037 14.21 28.27 -5.61
CA LYS A 1037 15.24 28.75 -4.65
C LYS A 1037 15.18 30.28 -4.46
N ALA A 1038 15.11 31.04 -5.54
CA ALA A 1038 14.99 32.51 -5.49
C ALA A 1038 13.65 32.94 -4.86
N LEU A 1039 12.58 32.18 -5.08
CA LEU A 1039 11.28 32.38 -4.45
C LEU A 1039 11.33 32.23 -2.92
N ILE A 1040 12.09 31.26 -2.40
CA ILE A 1040 12.31 31.13 -0.95
C ILE A 1040 13.11 32.31 -0.39
N THR A 1041 14.07 32.84 -1.14
CA THR A 1041 14.77 34.08 -0.76
C THR A 1041 13.81 35.26 -0.66
N PHE A 1042 12.96 35.47 -1.68
CA PHE A 1042 11.88 36.48 -1.65
C PHE A 1042 10.97 36.32 -0.44
N ILE A 1043 10.44 35.11 -0.20
CA ILE A 1043 9.55 34.80 0.95
C ILE A 1043 10.23 35.09 2.29
N ASN A 1044 11.52 34.77 2.43
CA ASN A 1044 12.27 35.00 3.66
C ASN A 1044 12.60 36.48 3.90
N LEU A 1045 12.87 37.24 2.84
CA LEU A 1045 13.12 38.68 2.88
C LEU A 1045 11.84 39.48 3.15
N SER A 1046 10.71 39.11 2.54
CA SER A 1046 9.42 39.80 2.68
C SER A 1046 8.84 39.70 4.10
N ARG A 1047 9.29 38.73 4.90
CA ARG A 1047 8.82 38.42 6.27
C ARG A 1047 7.32 38.14 6.42
N ARG A 1048 6.53 38.09 5.35
CA ARG A 1048 5.05 37.97 5.36
C ARG A 1048 4.50 36.77 6.16
N PHE A 1049 5.31 35.72 6.30
CA PHE A 1049 4.97 34.44 6.92
C PHE A 1049 5.72 34.16 8.25
N LYS A 1050 6.18 35.20 8.95
CA LYS A 1050 6.94 35.11 10.21
C LYS A 1050 6.09 35.49 11.43
#